data_AF-A0AAU1D5S2-F1
#
_entry.id   AF-A0AAU1D5S2-F1
#
_cell.length_a   1.000
_cell.length_b   1.000
_cell.length_c   1.000
_cell.angle_alpha   90.00
_cell.angle_beta   90.00
_cell.angle_gamma   90.00
#
_symmetry.space_group_name_H-M   'P 1'
#
loop_
_entity.id
_entity.type
_entity.pdbx_description
1 polymer ?
#
loop_
_entity_poly.entity_id
_entity_poly.type
_entity_poly.pdbx_seq_one_letter_code
_entity_poly.pdbx_strand_id
1 'polypeptide(L)'
;MNDGSGDERFTAQADGSAARVGGAPLPAPGDGSVPLPAQGRSGGEPLTAQWAVLGKYPGQTMGYEVLGSSPPERRAGNFLWGAAAVGAPDDRDGRGALPWRVFLSGVEGETAACAVVETVWDGSRDGTGAPSYAWRLILLEWSSASAAGLTWTALNRAVAAVQWPTLTAQSHPATGAAVAIDVPRTAAAEPADTVDRLGFEWAAGVAALLLDGQQVAIVPPQGAGLPDTDERVRILDAVCSLLPYGCRVWLNAATWTGQSDHELMLVFTPAARGRQQEVCLDGGIPPQPQSPTACSYLVELLRLREKPKTTVELVAHLLGATTAIPFRERDEAVRVLKEMDLLDSEIEEIRQGRGQLRNVRRVLEMHSSTALGEHRLAVLVVFLARTASTTSPARQQATEILLRYWSPLTPRLLAEDILAVPASQTTFVHARQYLELLREVGAQQPGAFDELFVNLVGAPNQDPQWVAELIQMAERNFGPTTEAHRILIGSREVGLAWLGLLLGRKNPDLSALFRLVPTALRQGVGTVPGWLRFAAVLSDDLAPDDVAESDAAEFTELHSNAWRTALEAAGPSRRPALISLLWPSLREVARGQGWRELLDLLDRVAPPGQPSLAPSVAADADLLRAVAGYFSGSGLGLSMPRLSKFTDPEQLGDYASALVRRVDFDLGPIMAEALLGDAPDDNCWAVLTQLMQQRPSLESPVRDGLAQRLSVDYSRWLQLRLPDDLVNALSHRGNLGWLHSVVGLRNIIRDGGSTERVAQVVANACPSLSFSRQMAGEIIAWLGEQQPAVAYELARALDERLRGLGRKLHAAIRLDERAGALRETLMRFLESEEDCLRGYRAELSGLPQVTVRQPWSSSPPLGSHGGSGSGSYGSSGSSGHGSSGSGYYGNDASQHGRSAPDAPPYSPPQQLGPTSSSQPEYDTPSTYNPWQEYGGDPSTDILWTAPGGPPPGHDPPTQEQPQPGDQRPAEKKKWGGLPGLPWRAKRES
;
A
#
# COMPACT_ATOMS: atom_id res chain seq x y z
N MET A 1 30.00 32.20 32.81
CA MET A 1 31.11 33.02 33.33
C MET A 1 32.37 32.16 33.28
N ASN A 2 33.51 32.76 32.95
CA ASN A 2 34.86 32.18 32.95
C ASN A 2 35.09 30.98 32.02
N ASP A 3 35.32 31.28 30.74
CA ASP A 3 36.61 31.10 30.05
C ASP A 3 37.65 30.14 30.64
N GLY A 4 38.29 29.34 29.78
CA GLY A 4 39.46 28.52 30.10
C GLY A 4 39.98 27.75 28.89
N SER A 5 40.85 28.36 28.09
CA SER A 5 41.40 27.76 26.85
C SER A 5 42.54 26.77 27.11
N GLY A 6 42.66 25.74 26.25
CA GLY A 6 43.80 24.83 26.20
C GLY A 6 43.90 24.12 24.84
N ASP A 7 44.75 24.65 23.95
CA ASP A 7 45.10 24.06 22.64
C ASP A 7 46.44 23.34 22.77
N GLU A 8 46.52 22.05 22.42
CA GLU A 8 47.80 21.42 22.14
C GLU A 8 47.67 20.24 21.16
N ARG A 9 48.69 20.05 20.31
CA ARG A 9 48.65 19.17 19.13
C ARG A 9 49.58 17.98 19.31
N PHE A 10 49.10 16.79 18.96
CA PHE A 10 49.95 15.61 18.78
C PHE A 10 49.75 15.01 17.38
N THR A 11 50.72 15.25 16.50
CA THR A 11 50.84 14.58 15.20
C THR A 11 51.65 13.31 15.35
N ALA A 12 51.01 12.15 15.25
CA ALA A 12 51.69 10.86 15.16
C ALA A 12 52.05 10.54 13.70
N GLN A 13 53.30 10.16 13.46
CA GLN A 13 53.84 9.78 12.16
C GLN A 13 53.95 8.25 12.05
N ALA A 14 53.47 7.66 10.95
CA ALA A 14 53.64 6.23 10.66
C ALA A 14 53.78 6.00 9.14
N ASP A 15 54.85 5.31 8.73
CA ASP A 15 55.09 4.91 7.34
C ASP A 15 54.26 3.68 6.92
N GLY A 16 53.90 3.59 5.63
CA GLY A 16 52.95 2.57 5.16
C GLY A 16 52.88 2.34 3.64
N SER A 17 54.01 2.04 2.99
CA SER A 17 54.16 1.39 1.67
C SER A 17 52.97 1.40 0.68
N ALA A 18 52.95 2.36 -0.25
CA ALA A 18 52.05 2.33 -1.41
C ALA A 18 52.63 1.49 -2.56
N ALA A 19 51.88 0.47 -3.01
CA ALA A 19 52.23 -0.32 -4.20
C ALA A 19 51.88 0.41 -5.50
N ARG A 20 52.76 0.35 -6.52
CA ARG A 20 52.51 0.95 -7.83
C ARG A 20 51.53 0.10 -8.66
N VAL A 21 50.41 0.71 -9.06
CA VAL A 21 49.62 0.30 -10.23
C VAL A 21 49.57 1.49 -11.19
N GLY A 22 49.83 1.26 -12.48
CA GLY A 22 49.99 2.34 -13.46
C GLY A 22 48.67 2.91 -13.96
N GLY A 23 48.38 4.17 -13.61
CA GLY A 23 47.34 4.95 -14.28
C GLY A 23 47.90 5.63 -15.55
N ALA A 24 47.14 5.59 -16.65
CA ALA A 24 47.42 6.41 -17.84
C ALA A 24 47.16 7.90 -17.54
N PRO A 25 47.85 8.85 -18.21
CA PRO A 25 47.66 10.27 -17.93
C PRO A 25 46.28 10.75 -18.39
N LEU A 26 45.53 11.35 -17.46
CA LEU A 26 44.37 12.17 -17.80
C LEU A 26 44.84 13.43 -18.55
N PRO A 27 44.10 13.91 -19.56
CA PRO A 27 44.40 15.19 -20.20
C PRO A 27 44.21 16.35 -19.21
N ALA A 28 44.98 17.42 -19.38
CA ALA A 28 44.83 18.65 -18.62
C ALA A 28 43.43 19.27 -18.84
N PRO A 29 42.88 20.03 -17.87
CA PRO A 29 41.63 20.75 -18.06
C PRO A 29 41.79 21.76 -19.20
N GLY A 30 41.16 21.49 -20.34
CA GLY A 30 41.07 22.43 -21.44
C GLY A 30 40.30 23.67 -21.00
N ASP A 31 40.83 24.86 -21.30
CA ASP A 31 40.22 26.13 -20.93
C ASP A 31 38.82 26.24 -21.57
N GLY A 32 37.79 26.09 -20.74
CA GLY A 32 36.39 25.92 -21.14
C GLY A 32 35.71 27.20 -21.62
N SER A 33 36.46 28.07 -22.30
CA SER A 33 35.99 29.29 -22.94
C SER A 33 35.05 28.95 -24.11
N VAL A 34 33.79 28.66 -23.80
CA VAL A 34 32.70 28.48 -24.77
C VAL A 34 32.70 29.67 -25.73
N PRO A 35 32.86 29.47 -27.05
CA PRO A 35 32.78 30.57 -28.00
C PRO A 35 31.37 31.18 -27.94
N LEU A 36 31.29 32.46 -27.55
CA LEU A 36 30.07 33.23 -27.73
C LEU A 36 29.66 33.14 -29.21
N PRO A 37 28.39 32.78 -29.53
CA PRO A 37 27.97 32.62 -30.92
C PRO A 37 28.15 33.94 -31.66
N ALA A 38 29.01 33.93 -32.67
CA ALA A 38 29.44 35.13 -33.38
C ALA A 38 28.23 35.79 -34.07
N GLN A 39 27.81 36.94 -33.54
CA GLN A 39 26.69 37.69 -34.08
C GLN A 39 27.00 38.18 -35.51
N GLY A 40 26.03 38.06 -36.41
CA GLY A 40 25.98 38.90 -37.61
C GLY A 40 26.94 38.55 -38.77
N ARG A 41 26.97 37.29 -39.22
CA ARG A 41 27.32 36.97 -40.62
C ARG A 41 26.25 36.13 -41.30
N SER A 42 25.22 36.81 -41.82
CA SER A 42 24.16 36.26 -42.67
C SER A 42 24.65 36.01 -44.10
N GLY A 43 25.79 35.31 -44.25
CA GLY A 43 26.24 34.79 -45.54
C GLY A 43 25.55 33.46 -45.82
N GLY A 44 24.77 33.39 -46.90
CA GLY A 44 24.32 32.09 -47.43
C GLY A 44 25.54 31.31 -47.96
N GLU A 45 25.49 29.99 -47.88
CA GLU A 45 26.49 29.15 -48.52
C GLU A 45 26.24 29.14 -50.05
N PRO A 46 27.24 29.45 -50.88
CA PRO A 46 27.05 29.55 -52.33
C PRO A 46 26.74 28.18 -52.93
N LEU A 47 25.56 28.05 -53.55
CA LEU A 47 25.15 26.79 -54.17
C LEU A 47 25.67 26.71 -55.60
N THR A 48 26.11 25.54 -56.02
CA THR A 48 26.48 25.29 -57.42
C THR A 48 25.23 24.92 -58.22
N ALA A 49 24.83 25.76 -59.16
CA ALA A 49 23.67 25.57 -60.01
C ALA A 49 24.08 25.33 -61.48
N GLN A 50 23.41 24.38 -62.11
CA GLN A 50 23.45 24.17 -63.55
C GLN A 50 22.66 25.27 -64.25
N TRP A 51 23.07 25.65 -65.46
CA TRP A 51 22.42 26.68 -66.27
C TRP A 51 22.25 26.24 -67.73
N ALA A 52 21.25 26.77 -68.41
CA ALA A 52 21.09 26.61 -69.87
C ALA A 52 20.24 27.73 -70.49
N VAL A 53 20.32 27.91 -71.81
CA VAL A 53 19.54 28.90 -72.55
C VAL A 53 18.93 28.28 -73.82
N LEU A 54 17.61 28.40 -73.98
CA LEU A 54 16.86 28.08 -75.21
C LEU A 54 16.51 29.39 -75.93
N GLY A 55 16.85 29.51 -77.21
CA GLY A 55 16.64 30.75 -77.98
C GLY A 55 16.74 30.53 -79.49
N LYS A 56 16.68 31.63 -80.26
CA LYS A 56 17.02 31.65 -81.69
C LYS A 56 18.39 32.33 -81.87
N TYR A 57 19.15 31.96 -82.89
CA TYR A 57 20.24 32.84 -83.35
C TYR A 57 19.67 34.03 -84.13
N PRO A 58 20.22 35.25 -84.00
CA PRO A 58 19.70 36.45 -84.67
C PRO A 58 19.54 36.25 -86.18
N GLY A 59 18.34 36.51 -86.68
CA GLY A 59 17.99 36.36 -88.11
C GLY A 59 17.58 34.95 -88.56
N GLN A 60 17.68 33.90 -87.73
CA GLN A 60 17.05 32.61 -88.04
C GLN A 60 15.52 32.76 -88.11
N THR A 61 14.89 32.13 -89.09
CA THR A 61 13.42 32.16 -89.25
C THR A 61 12.70 31.06 -88.45
N MET A 62 13.36 29.92 -88.25
CA MET A 62 12.76 28.68 -87.73
C MET A 62 13.64 28.03 -86.66
N GLY A 63 13.00 27.32 -85.73
CA GLY A 63 13.67 26.61 -84.63
C GLY A 63 13.88 27.49 -83.39
N TYR A 64 13.75 26.86 -82.23
CA TYR A 64 14.32 27.31 -80.95
C TYR A 64 15.25 26.19 -80.50
N GLU A 65 16.50 26.50 -80.20
CA GLU A 65 17.55 25.51 -79.91
C GLU A 65 18.38 25.89 -78.68
N VAL A 66 19.04 24.92 -78.05
CA VAL A 66 19.78 25.12 -76.79
C VAL A 66 21.13 25.78 -77.11
N LEU A 67 21.14 27.11 -77.06
CA LEU A 67 22.28 27.96 -77.43
C LEU A 67 23.51 27.74 -76.53
N GLY A 68 23.31 27.25 -75.30
CA GLY A 68 24.38 26.90 -74.37
C GLY A 68 23.82 26.22 -73.12
N SER A 69 24.60 25.32 -72.52
CA SER A 69 24.22 24.57 -71.31
C SER A 69 25.44 24.07 -70.54
N SER A 70 25.35 23.97 -69.21
CA SER A 70 26.27 23.20 -68.35
C SER A 70 25.81 21.77 -68.03
N PRO A 71 24.50 21.46 -67.83
CA PRO A 71 24.05 20.06 -67.79
C PRO A 71 23.94 19.51 -69.23
N PRO A 72 23.82 18.18 -69.42
CA PRO A 72 23.64 17.60 -70.74
C PRO A 72 22.44 18.19 -71.49
N GLU A 73 22.60 18.48 -72.78
CA GLU A 73 21.64 19.21 -73.61
C GLU A 73 20.21 18.64 -73.53
N ARG A 74 20.07 17.31 -73.52
CA ARG A 74 18.77 16.64 -73.36
C ARG A 74 18.09 17.00 -72.03
N ARG A 75 18.84 17.01 -70.92
CA ARG A 75 18.31 17.35 -69.59
C ARG A 75 17.94 18.83 -69.52
N ALA A 76 18.79 19.71 -70.06
CA ALA A 76 18.46 21.13 -70.23
C ALA A 76 17.16 21.32 -71.03
N GLY A 77 17.07 20.65 -72.18
CA GLY A 77 15.91 20.66 -73.07
C GLY A 77 14.63 20.18 -72.38
N ASN A 78 14.67 19.09 -71.61
CA ASN A 78 13.51 18.59 -70.88
C ASN A 78 12.90 19.67 -69.96
N PHE A 79 13.72 20.38 -69.18
CA PHE A 79 13.27 21.49 -68.31
C PHE A 79 12.85 22.74 -69.10
N LEU A 80 13.61 23.13 -70.14
CA LEU A 80 13.32 24.32 -70.95
C LEU A 80 12.03 24.17 -71.76
N TRP A 81 11.78 23.01 -72.38
CA TRP A 81 10.53 22.71 -73.08
C TRP A 81 9.36 22.47 -72.14
N GLY A 82 9.59 21.88 -70.97
CA GLY A 82 8.59 21.80 -69.90
C GLY A 82 8.11 23.18 -69.43
N ALA A 83 9.02 24.15 -69.34
CA ALA A 83 8.66 25.55 -69.09
C ALA A 83 8.01 26.23 -70.29
N ALA A 84 8.40 25.91 -71.53
CA ALA A 84 7.79 26.45 -72.75
C ALA A 84 6.30 26.08 -72.92
N ALA A 85 5.81 25.05 -72.22
CA ALA A 85 4.39 24.66 -72.21
C ALA A 85 3.44 25.76 -71.68
N VAL A 86 3.95 26.78 -70.98
CA VAL A 86 3.14 27.97 -70.60
C VAL A 86 2.70 28.83 -71.79
N GLY A 87 3.19 28.55 -72.99
CA GLY A 87 2.86 29.26 -74.23
C GLY A 87 3.83 30.40 -74.55
N ALA A 88 3.52 31.12 -75.63
CA ALA A 88 4.29 32.28 -76.09
C ALA A 88 3.75 33.60 -75.48
N PRO A 89 4.61 34.62 -75.30
CA PRO A 89 4.18 35.98 -74.98
C PRO A 89 3.60 36.69 -76.21
N ASP A 90 2.30 36.99 -76.19
CA ASP A 90 1.58 37.59 -77.32
C ASP A 90 1.92 39.08 -77.55
N ASP A 91 2.35 39.80 -76.52
CA ASP A 91 2.61 41.25 -76.55
C ASP A 91 3.76 41.63 -75.59
N ARG A 92 4.44 42.75 -75.86
CA ARG A 92 5.50 43.32 -75.01
C ARG A 92 4.94 44.05 -73.80
N ASP A 93 3.87 44.81 -73.98
CA ASP A 93 3.37 45.80 -73.00
C ASP A 93 2.01 45.40 -72.37
N GLY A 94 1.51 44.19 -72.70
CA GLY A 94 0.24 43.66 -72.20
C GLY A 94 0.27 43.23 -70.72
N ARG A 95 -0.90 42.85 -70.18
CA ARG A 95 -1.04 42.38 -68.78
C ARG A 95 -0.12 41.21 -68.41
N GLY A 96 0.24 40.39 -69.38
CA GLY A 96 1.18 39.28 -69.26
C GLY A 96 2.58 39.59 -69.79
N ALA A 97 3.09 40.81 -69.67
CA ALA A 97 4.43 41.17 -70.11
C ALA A 97 5.53 40.28 -69.50
N LEU A 98 6.62 40.07 -70.24
CA LEU A 98 7.85 39.46 -69.71
C LEU A 98 8.54 40.44 -68.73
N PRO A 99 9.25 39.96 -67.69
CA PRO A 99 9.69 38.58 -67.47
C PRO A 99 8.63 37.65 -66.88
N TRP A 100 8.62 36.41 -67.36
CA TRP A 100 7.95 35.30 -66.68
C TRP A 100 8.97 34.48 -65.87
N ARG A 101 8.48 33.81 -64.82
CA ARG A 101 9.17 32.77 -64.06
C ARG A 101 8.33 31.51 -64.08
N VAL A 102 8.94 30.38 -64.41
CA VAL A 102 8.36 29.03 -64.24
C VAL A 102 9.25 28.26 -63.28
N PHE A 103 8.72 27.83 -62.16
CA PHE A 103 9.40 26.97 -61.19
C PHE A 103 9.05 25.51 -61.45
N LEU A 104 10.06 24.66 -61.55
CA LEU A 104 9.90 23.23 -61.82
C LEU A 104 10.64 22.41 -60.76
N SER A 105 9.96 21.38 -60.26
CA SER A 105 10.45 20.43 -59.25
C SER A 105 11.04 19.15 -59.85
N GLY A 106 10.76 18.92 -61.13
CA GLY A 106 11.22 17.79 -61.92
C GLY A 106 10.53 17.80 -63.28
N VAL A 107 10.96 16.89 -64.17
CA VAL A 107 10.34 16.60 -65.46
C VAL A 107 10.41 15.09 -65.70
N GLU A 108 9.55 14.55 -66.58
CA GLU A 108 9.40 13.11 -66.72
C GLU A 108 10.73 12.41 -67.11
N GLY A 109 11.13 11.42 -66.30
CA GLY A 109 12.37 10.65 -66.49
C GLY A 109 13.64 11.27 -65.89
N GLU A 110 13.57 12.47 -65.31
CA GLU A 110 14.70 13.12 -64.62
C GLU A 110 14.65 12.92 -63.09
N THR A 111 15.77 13.17 -62.40
CA THR A 111 15.78 13.29 -60.93
C THR A 111 15.09 14.57 -60.47
N ALA A 112 14.51 14.51 -59.27
CA ALA A 112 13.92 15.68 -58.62
C ALA A 112 14.95 16.79 -58.42
N ALA A 113 14.53 18.03 -58.63
CA ALA A 113 15.37 19.20 -58.71
C ALA A 113 14.68 20.44 -58.11
N CYS A 114 15.42 21.53 -58.00
CA CYS A 114 14.84 22.87 -57.82
C CYS A 114 15.27 23.71 -59.02
N ALA A 115 14.36 23.90 -59.97
CA ALA A 115 14.61 24.59 -61.22
C ALA A 115 13.73 25.83 -61.36
N VAL A 116 14.26 26.82 -62.07
CA VAL A 116 13.57 28.06 -62.44
C VAL A 116 13.94 28.42 -63.86
N VAL A 117 12.94 28.73 -64.67
CA VAL A 117 13.10 29.22 -66.04
C VAL A 117 12.61 30.66 -66.10
N GLU A 118 13.51 31.57 -66.44
CA GLU A 118 13.22 32.95 -66.81
C GLU A 118 12.87 33.01 -68.30
N THR A 119 11.70 33.54 -68.66
CA THR A 119 11.38 33.92 -70.05
C THR A 119 11.54 35.44 -70.20
N VAL A 120 12.42 35.89 -71.10
CA VAL A 120 12.74 37.33 -71.32
C VAL A 120 12.90 37.67 -72.79
N TRP A 121 12.53 38.89 -73.17
CA TRP A 121 12.87 39.46 -74.48
C TRP A 121 14.39 39.54 -74.62
N ASP A 122 14.97 38.93 -75.65
CA ASP A 122 16.42 38.93 -75.88
C ASP A 122 16.92 40.21 -76.57
N GLY A 123 15.99 41.10 -76.93
CA GLY A 123 16.25 42.38 -77.60
C GLY A 123 16.36 42.27 -79.13
N SER A 124 16.49 41.06 -79.67
CA SER A 124 16.63 40.80 -81.11
C SER A 124 15.27 40.64 -81.81
N ARG A 125 15.33 40.37 -83.12
CA ARG A 125 14.21 40.00 -83.96
C ARG A 125 14.58 38.76 -84.76
N ASP A 126 13.60 37.89 -85.00
CA ASP A 126 13.80 36.70 -85.82
C ASP A 126 13.77 37.03 -87.32
N GLY A 127 13.95 36.01 -88.16
CA GLY A 127 13.91 36.15 -89.62
C GLY A 127 12.55 36.61 -90.21
N THR A 128 11.50 36.75 -89.40
CA THR A 128 10.21 37.37 -89.80
C THR A 128 10.10 38.84 -89.38
N GLY A 129 11.05 39.32 -88.57
CA GLY A 129 11.02 40.64 -87.93
C GLY A 129 10.25 40.67 -86.61
N ALA A 130 9.70 39.53 -86.14
CA ALA A 130 9.03 39.45 -84.85
C ALA A 130 10.03 39.57 -83.68
N PRO A 131 9.66 40.21 -82.55
CA PRO A 131 10.46 40.20 -81.32
C PRO A 131 10.82 38.78 -80.89
N SER A 132 12.10 38.53 -80.63
CA SER A 132 12.56 37.25 -80.07
C SER A 132 12.71 37.31 -78.55
N TYR A 133 12.54 36.15 -77.92
CA TYR A 133 12.68 35.94 -76.49
C TYR A 133 13.46 34.64 -76.25
N ALA A 134 14.12 34.57 -75.09
CA ALA A 134 14.87 33.40 -74.67
C ALA A 134 14.32 32.87 -73.35
N TRP A 135 14.39 31.55 -73.18
CA TRP A 135 14.21 30.88 -71.89
C TRP A 135 15.59 30.61 -71.27
N ARG A 136 15.75 30.97 -70.00
CA ARG A 136 17.00 30.87 -69.24
C ARG A 136 16.77 30.01 -68.00
N LEU A 137 17.34 28.80 -67.99
CA LEU A 137 17.22 27.83 -66.91
C LEU A 137 18.34 28.04 -65.88
N ILE A 138 17.97 28.09 -64.60
CA ILE A 138 18.83 27.74 -63.46
C ILE A 138 18.27 26.46 -62.82
N LEU A 139 19.13 25.50 -62.53
CA LEU A 139 18.78 24.13 -62.11
C LEU A 139 19.70 23.67 -60.97
N LEU A 140 19.12 23.35 -59.81
CA LEU A 140 19.83 22.75 -58.66
C LEU A 140 19.33 21.33 -58.42
N GLU A 141 20.21 20.42 -57.99
CA GLU A 141 19.77 19.11 -57.49
C GLU A 141 18.98 19.27 -56.18
N TRP A 142 17.87 18.53 -56.03
CA TRP A 142 16.93 18.71 -54.93
C TRP A 142 17.59 18.69 -53.55
N SER A 143 18.53 17.77 -53.30
CA SER A 143 19.22 17.62 -52.01
C SER A 143 20.00 18.86 -51.57
N SER A 144 20.53 19.64 -52.51
CA SER A 144 21.26 20.88 -52.21
C SER A 144 20.29 22.03 -51.92
N ALA A 145 19.21 22.13 -52.70
CA ALA A 145 18.16 23.12 -52.49
C ALA A 145 17.42 22.89 -51.15
N SER A 146 17.09 21.63 -50.82
CA SER A 146 16.40 21.28 -49.59
C SER A 146 17.27 21.47 -48.35
N ALA A 147 18.56 21.13 -48.39
CA ALA A 147 19.49 21.40 -47.29
C ALA A 147 19.74 22.90 -47.06
N ALA A 148 19.65 23.71 -48.12
CA ALA A 148 19.69 25.16 -48.03
C ALA A 148 18.39 25.76 -47.47
N GLY A 149 17.23 25.10 -47.65
CA GLY A 149 15.90 25.67 -47.37
C GLY A 149 15.44 26.64 -48.47
N LEU A 150 15.81 26.37 -49.72
CA LEU A 150 15.66 27.29 -50.85
C LEU A 150 14.19 27.47 -51.27
N THR A 151 13.59 28.62 -50.96
CA THR A 151 12.23 28.97 -51.39
C THR A 151 12.23 29.64 -52.78
N TRP A 152 11.08 29.74 -53.44
CA TRP A 152 11.01 30.30 -54.80
C TRP A 152 11.37 31.80 -54.85
N THR A 153 11.12 32.55 -53.78
CA THR A 153 11.54 33.96 -53.65
C THR A 153 13.05 34.10 -53.55
N ALA A 154 13.73 33.27 -52.74
CA ALA A 154 15.19 33.25 -52.67
C ALA A 154 15.82 32.82 -54.01
N LEU A 155 15.24 31.82 -54.68
CA LEU A 155 15.71 31.35 -55.98
C LEU A 155 15.54 32.44 -57.06
N ASN A 156 14.41 33.14 -57.09
CA ASN A 156 14.19 34.26 -58.02
C ASN A 156 15.18 35.42 -57.81
N ARG A 157 15.47 35.76 -56.55
CA ARG A 157 16.52 36.75 -56.20
C ARG A 157 17.90 36.31 -56.67
N ALA A 158 18.25 35.04 -56.47
CA ALA A 158 19.52 34.48 -56.92
C ALA A 158 19.64 34.54 -58.45
N VAL A 159 18.59 34.17 -59.21
CA VAL A 159 18.52 34.30 -60.68
C VAL A 159 18.79 35.73 -61.14
N ALA A 160 18.16 36.72 -60.49
CA ALA A 160 18.33 38.13 -60.85
C ALA A 160 19.78 38.65 -60.64
N ALA A 161 20.58 37.96 -59.82
CA ALA A 161 22.00 38.24 -59.60
C ALA A 161 22.96 37.43 -60.50
N VAL A 162 22.46 36.44 -61.27
CA VAL A 162 23.31 35.59 -62.13
C VAL A 162 23.90 36.42 -63.28
N GLN A 163 25.23 36.42 -63.38
CA GLN A 163 25.93 36.91 -64.56
C GLN A 163 25.85 35.84 -65.66
N TRP A 164 24.83 35.95 -66.51
CA TRP A 164 24.59 35.03 -67.61
C TRP A 164 25.75 35.01 -68.62
N PRO A 165 26.28 33.83 -68.99
CA PRO A 165 27.36 33.71 -69.98
C PRO A 165 27.02 34.38 -71.31
N THR A 166 27.96 35.15 -71.86
CA THR A 166 27.78 35.85 -73.14
C THR A 166 27.84 34.87 -74.31
N LEU A 167 26.68 34.44 -74.79
CA LEU A 167 26.54 33.61 -75.98
C LEU A 167 26.89 34.43 -77.22
N THR A 168 27.86 33.98 -78.01
CA THR A 168 28.24 34.61 -79.29
C THR A 168 27.83 33.72 -80.46
N ALA A 169 27.56 34.31 -81.63
CA ALA A 169 27.17 33.55 -82.82
C ALA A 169 28.29 32.65 -83.42
N GLN A 170 29.48 32.63 -82.81
CA GLN A 170 30.58 31.71 -83.13
C GLN A 170 30.84 30.68 -82.02
N SER A 171 30.09 30.74 -80.93
CA SER A 171 30.07 29.70 -79.90
C SER A 171 29.31 28.49 -80.43
N HIS A 172 30.03 27.42 -80.79
CA HIS A 172 29.45 26.07 -80.76
C HIS A 172 28.85 25.77 -79.37
N PRO A 173 27.92 24.81 -79.23
CA PRO A 173 27.32 24.43 -77.94
C PRO A 173 28.38 23.84 -77.00
N ALA A 174 29.10 24.74 -76.32
CA ALA A 174 30.15 24.42 -75.38
C ALA A 174 29.52 24.07 -74.03
N THR A 175 29.84 22.89 -73.51
CA THR A 175 29.44 22.49 -72.16
C THR A 175 30.07 23.45 -71.14
N GLY A 176 29.24 24.32 -70.58
CA GLY A 176 29.67 25.32 -69.61
C GLY A 176 30.07 24.70 -68.28
N ALA A 177 30.89 25.41 -67.51
CA ALA A 177 30.95 25.17 -66.06
C ALA A 177 29.61 25.56 -65.43
N ALA A 178 29.22 24.87 -64.36
CA ALA A 178 28.12 25.28 -63.50
C ALA A 178 28.43 26.63 -62.83
N VAL A 179 27.40 27.42 -62.53
CA VAL A 179 27.54 28.74 -61.90
C VAL A 179 27.36 28.63 -60.38
N ALA A 180 28.18 29.33 -59.62
CA ALA A 180 27.89 29.57 -58.20
C ALA A 180 26.79 30.62 -58.09
N ILE A 181 25.80 30.38 -57.25
CA ILE A 181 24.73 31.33 -56.93
C ILE A 181 24.66 31.57 -55.42
N ASP A 182 24.68 32.84 -55.02
CA ASP A 182 24.51 33.23 -53.62
C ASP A 182 23.03 33.14 -53.24
N VAL A 183 22.71 32.17 -52.40
CA VAL A 183 21.32 31.87 -51.99
C VAL A 183 21.09 32.37 -50.57
N PRO A 184 20.40 33.51 -50.37
CA PRO A 184 19.97 33.91 -49.05
C PRO A 184 18.89 32.94 -48.55
N ARG A 185 19.01 32.45 -47.32
CA ARG A 185 17.92 31.73 -46.66
C ARG A 185 16.75 32.69 -46.45
N THR A 186 15.59 32.38 -47.03
CA THR A 186 14.34 33.11 -46.76
C THR A 186 14.01 32.99 -45.29
N ALA A 187 14.01 34.10 -44.56
CA ALA A 187 13.52 34.11 -43.19
C ALA A 187 12.01 33.88 -43.21
N ALA A 188 11.50 32.95 -42.39
CA ALA A 188 10.10 32.53 -42.39
C ALA A 188 9.08 33.68 -42.22
N ALA A 189 9.51 34.81 -41.65
CA ALA A 189 8.72 36.03 -41.56
C ALA A 189 8.26 36.55 -42.93
N GLU A 190 9.09 36.54 -43.97
CA GLU A 190 8.72 37.12 -45.27
C GLU A 190 7.53 36.41 -45.98
N PRO A 191 7.54 35.07 -46.14
CA PRO A 191 6.36 34.36 -46.63
C PRO A 191 5.18 34.46 -45.66
N ALA A 192 5.40 34.51 -44.34
CA ALA A 192 4.32 34.69 -43.35
C ALA A 192 3.64 36.07 -43.44
N ASP A 193 4.40 37.16 -43.58
CA ASP A 193 3.90 38.51 -43.82
C ASP A 193 3.12 38.61 -45.15
N THR A 194 3.43 37.73 -46.11
CA THR A 194 2.68 37.60 -47.36
C THR A 194 1.42 36.75 -47.20
N VAL A 195 1.45 35.66 -46.43
CA VAL A 195 0.25 34.90 -46.04
C VAL A 195 -0.75 35.80 -45.30
N ASP A 196 -0.30 36.54 -44.29
CA ASP A 196 -1.17 37.40 -43.48
C ASP A 196 -1.70 38.62 -44.29
N ARG A 197 -0.93 39.13 -45.27
CA ARG A 197 -1.40 40.16 -46.22
C ARG A 197 -2.49 39.65 -47.17
N LEU A 198 -2.42 38.40 -47.60
CA LEU A 198 -3.39 37.76 -48.51
C LEU A 198 -4.66 37.25 -47.80
N GLY A 199 -4.66 37.23 -46.46
CA GLY A 199 -5.63 36.48 -45.67
C GLY A 199 -5.19 35.03 -45.50
N PHE A 200 -5.05 34.59 -44.25
CA PHE A 200 -4.53 33.26 -43.94
C PHE A 200 -5.44 32.16 -44.49
N GLU A 201 -6.75 32.33 -44.39
CA GLU A 201 -7.79 31.40 -44.85
C GLU A 201 -7.73 31.20 -46.37
N TRP A 202 -7.40 32.25 -47.13
CA TRP A 202 -7.22 32.19 -48.57
C TRP A 202 -5.95 31.40 -48.92
N ALA A 203 -4.81 31.76 -48.33
CA ALA A 203 -3.55 31.08 -48.60
C ALA A 203 -3.60 29.59 -48.17
N ALA A 204 -4.24 29.29 -47.04
CA ALA A 204 -4.47 27.94 -46.53
C ALA A 204 -5.41 27.13 -47.44
N GLY A 205 -6.50 27.73 -47.93
CA GLY A 205 -7.41 27.10 -48.88
C GLY A 205 -6.72 26.74 -50.20
N VAL A 206 -5.92 27.63 -50.76
CA VAL A 206 -5.11 27.35 -51.96
C VAL A 206 -4.07 26.26 -51.70
N ALA A 207 -3.36 26.31 -50.57
CA ALA A 207 -2.40 25.26 -50.18
C ALA A 207 -3.08 23.89 -50.06
N ALA A 208 -4.28 23.82 -49.48
CA ALA A 208 -5.05 22.59 -49.38
C ALA A 208 -5.53 22.07 -50.74
N LEU A 209 -5.94 22.93 -51.67
CA LEU A 209 -6.28 22.54 -53.05
C LEU A 209 -5.08 21.95 -53.82
N LEU A 210 -3.87 22.48 -53.60
CA LEU A 210 -2.64 21.92 -54.16
C LEU A 210 -2.32 20.54 -53.57
N LEU A 211 -2.50 20.35 -52.26
CA LEU A 211 -2.36 19.04 -51.61
C LEU A 211 -3.47 18.06 -52.05
N ASP A 212 -4.66 18.55 -52.40
CA ASP A 212 -5.74 17.78 -53.01
C ASP A 212 -5.40 17.32 -54.43
N GLY A 213 -4.42 17.96 -55.07
CA GLY A 213 -3.98 17.67 -56.43
C GLY A 213 -4.75 18.43 -57.51
N GLN A 214 -5.48 19.49 -57.13
CA GLN A 214 -6.09 20.40 -58.09
C GLN A 214 -5.01 21.32 -58.68
N GLN A 215 -5.07 21.56 -59.99
CA GLN A 215 -4.33 22.67 -60.59
C GLN A 215 -5.05 23.97 -60.23
N VAL A 216 -4.36 24.95 -59.66
CA VAL A 216 -4.98 26.20 -59.19
C VAL A 216 -4.56 27.38 -60.08
N ALA A 217 -5.57 28.10 -60.56
CA ALA A 217 -5.46 29.29 -61.38
C ALA A 217 -5.77 30.53 -60.53
N ILE A 218 -4.73 31.27 -60.14
CA ILE A 218 -4.84 32.57 -59.49
C ILE A 218 -5.20 33.62 -60.55
N VAL A 219 -6.42 34.16 -60.46
CA VAL A 219 -6.94 35.17 -61.37
C VAL A 219 -7.01 36.53 -60.65
N PRO A 220 -6.46 37.62 -61.22
CA PRO A 220 -6.53 38.95 -60.60
C PRO A 220 -7.97 39.51 -60.67
N PRO A 221 -8.41 40.33 -59.69
CA PRO A 221 -9.74 40.93 -59.70
C PRO A 221 -10.05 41.70 -61.00
N GLN A 222 -11.32 41.70 -61.41
CA GLN A 222 -11.76 42.45 -62.59
C GLN A 222 -11.49 43.95 -62.40
N GLY A 223 -10.68 44.52 -63.29
CA GLY A 223 -10.26 45.92 -63.24
C GLY A 223 -8.99 46.20 -62.42
N ALA A 224 -8.51 45.26 -61.60
CA ALA A 224 -7.24 45.41 -60.90
C ALA A 224 -6.04 45.35 -61.88
N GLY A 225 -4.93 45.97 -61.46
CA GLY A 225 -3.62 45.73 -62.06
C GLY A 225 -3.10 44.36 -61.62
N LEU A 226 -2.36 43.68 -62.51
CA LEU A 226 -1.63 42.48 -62.12
C LEU A 226 -0.44 42.89 -61.23
N PRO A 227 -0.14 42.21 -60.11
CA PRO A 227 1.07 42.46 -59.33
C PRO A 227 2.34 42.25 -60.18
N ASP A 228 3.46 42.89 -59.81
CA ASP A 228 4.73 42.71 -60.54
C ASP A 228 5.28 41.27 -60.44
N THR A 229 6.26 40.91 -61.27
CA THR A 229 6.75 39.53 -61.33
C THR A 229 7.32 39.05 -60.00
N ASP A 230 7.96 39.90 -59.19
CA ASP A 230 8.52 39.52 -57.90
C ASP A 230 7.44 39.38 -56.82
N GLU A 231 6.40 40.22 -56.83
CA GLU A 231 5.21 40.03 -55.98
C GLU A 231 4.45 38.75 -56.34
N ARG A 232 4.32 38.44 -57.65
CA ARG A 232 3.74 37.16 -58.08
C ARG A 232 4.58 35.97 -57.60
N VAL A 233 5.92 36.05 -57.61
CA VAL A 233 6.76 35.03 -56.97
C VAL A 233 6.49 34.95 -55.46
N ARG A 234 6.45 36.07 -54.73
CA ARG A 234 6.18 36.08 -53.28
C ARG A 234 4.83 35.44 -52.95
N ILE A 235 3.78 35.70 -53.72
CA ILE A 235 2.44 35.09 -53.54
C ILE A 235 2.48 33.57 -53.76
N LEU A 236 3.08 33.10 -54.86
CA LEU A 236 3.25 31.66 -55.14
C LEU A 236 4.04 30.98 -54.02
N ASP A 237 5.10 31.62 -53.55
CA ASP A 237 6.01 31.09 -52.54
C ASP A 237 5.40 31.08 -51.14
N ALA A 238 4.56 32.06 -50.81
CA ALA A 238 3.81 32.15 -49.55
C ALA A 238 2.77 31.03 -49.42
N VAL A 239 1.96 30.80 -50.48
CA VAL A 239 1.05 29.65 -50.58
C VAL A 239 1.81 28.33 -50.39
N CYS A 240 2.92 28.14 -51.10
CA CYS A 240 3.75 26.94 -50.98
C CYS A 240 4.64 26.90 -49.72
N SER A 241 4.49 27.87 -48.81
CA SER A 241 5.07 27.86 -47.45
C SER A 241 4.05 27.48 -46.37
N LEU A 242 2.76 27.39 -46.73
CA LEU A 242 1.72 26.70 -45.95
C LEU A 242 1.60 25.21 -46.33
N LEU A 243 2.59 24.68 -47.05
CA LEU A 243 2.84 23.25 -47.25
C LEU A 243 4.23 22.91 -46.67
N PRO A 244 4.46 21.68 -46.19
CA PRO A 244 5.80 21.22 -45.84
C PRO A 244 6.75 21.43 -47.02
N TYR A 245 7.98 21.89 -46.77
CA TYR A 245 8.97 22.13 -47.83
C TYR A 245 9.12 20.91 -48.74
N GLY A 246 9.10 19.71 -48.17
CA GLY A 246 9.11 18.42 -48.87
C GLY A 246 8.08 18.24 -49.98
N CYS A 247 6.93 18.92 -49.93
CA CYS A 247 5.92 18.87 -51.00
C CYS A 247 6.35 19.64 -52.26
N ARG A 248 7.33 20.55 -52.16
CA ARG A 248 7.89 21.27 -53.32
C ARG A 248 8.63 20.37 -54.31
N VAL A 249 8.81 19.08 -54.00
CA VAL A 249 9.40 18.06 -54.87
C VAL A 249 8.48 17.61 -56.03
N TRP A 250 7.20 18.02 -56.02
CA TRP A 250 6.24 17.78 -57.11
C TRP A 250 5.41 19.03 -57.50
N LEU A 251 5.65 20.17 -56.85
CA LEU A 251 4.97 21.42 -57.17
C LEU A 251 5.68 22.16 -58.31
N ASN A 252 4.93 22.44 -59.37
CA ASN A 252 5.36 23.23 -60.51
C ASN A 252 4.47 24.46 -60.62
N ALA A 253 5.05 25.65 -60.84
CA ALA A 253 4.31 26.91 -60.76
C ALA A 253 4.78 27.95 -61.79
N ALA A 254 3.93 28.91 -62.15
CA ALA A 254 4.32 30.02 -63.04
C ALA A 254 3.70 31.37 -62.64
N THR A 255 4.51 32.43 -62.76
CA THR A 255 4.04 33.82 -62.55
C THR A 255 3.13 34.32 -63.65
N TRP A 256 3.04 33.62 -64.79
CA TRP A 256 2.06 33.89 -65.84
C TRP A 256 2.00 32.70 -66.79
N THR A 257 0.85 32.48 -67.44
CA THR A 257 0.71 31.56 -68.58
C THR A 257 -0.11 32.21 -69.70
N GLY A 258 0.30 31.96 -70.95
CA GLY A 258 -0.44 32.32 -72.17
C GLY A 258 -1.70 31.45 -72.35
N GLN A 259 -2.17 31.29 -73.58
CA GLN A 259 -3.38 30.50 -73.89
C GLN A 259 -3.17 28.98 -74.02
N SER A 260 -2.00 28.46 -73.63
CA SER A 260 -1.65 27.04 -73.75
C SER A 260 -2.16 26.20 -72.58
N ASP A 261 -2.57 24.97 -72.87
CA ASP A 261 -2.80 23.92 -71.86
C ASP A 261 -1.46 23.44 -71.28
N HIS A 262 -1.40 23.24 -69.96
CA HIS A 262 -0.18 22.89 -69.24
C HIS A 262 -0.45 22.06 -67.97
N GLU A 263 0.57 21.36 -67.48
CA GLU A 263 0.45 20.53 -66.26
C GLU A 263 0.90 21.23 -64.96
N LEU A 264 1.23 22.53 -65.01
CA LEU A 264 1.59 23.30 -63.81
C LEU A 264 0.47 23.32 -62.75
N MET A 265 0.86 23.21 -61.48
CA MET A 265 -0.03 23.08 -60.33
C MET A 265 -0.51 24.42 -59.77
N LEU A 266 0.29 25.49 -59.84
CA LEU A 266 -0.09 26.82 -59.34
C LEU A 266 0.32 27.92 -60.32
N VAL A 267 -0.64 28.60 -60.95
CA VAL A 267 -0.36 29.59 -61.99
C VAL A 267 -1.13 30.87 -61.82
N PHE A 268 -0.52 31.99 -62.21
CA PHE A 268 -1.26 33.21 -62.55
C PHE A 268 -1.73 33.17 -64.01
N THR A 269 -3.00 33.49 -64.24
CA THR A 269 -3.63 33.42 -65.58
C THR A 269 -4.76 34.46 -65.68
N PRO A 270 -5.13 34.96 -66.88
CA PRO A 270 -6.28 35.86 -67.03
C PRO A 270 -7.64 35.19 -66.76
N ALA A 271 -7.71 33.86 -66.80
CA ALA A 271 -8.88 33.03 -66.45
C ALA A 271 -8.43 31.57 -66.25
N ALA A 272 -9.15 30.77 -65.45
CA ALA A 272 -8.90 29.34 -65.36
C ALA A 272 -9.27 28.59 -66.66
N ARG A 273 -8.57 27.49 -66.97
CA ARG A 273 -8.82 26.66 -68.16
C ARG A 273 -8.86 25.17 -67.85
N GLY A 274 -9.61 24.41 -68.65
CA GLY A 274 -9.58 22.94 -68.66
C GLY A 274 -10.03 22.32 -67.34
N ARG A 275 -9.06 21.88 -66.53
CA ARG A 275 -9.26 21.27 -65.20
C ARG A 275 -8.80 22.16 -64.04
N GLN A 276 -8.40 23.40 -64.31
CA GLN A 276 -7.93 24.33 -63.30
C GLN A 276 -9.08 24.81 -62.42
N GLN A 277 -8.86 24.79 -61.11
CA GLN A 277 -9.71 25.47 -60.15
C GLN A 277 -9.35 26.96 -60.12
N GLU A 278 -10.28 27.83 -60.52
CA GLU A 278 -10.14 29.27 -60.37
C GLU A 278 -10.16 29.68 -58.88
N VAL A 279 -9.25 30.56 -58.50
CA VAL A 279 -9.27 31.32 -57.25
C VAL A 279 -8.97 32.79 -57.55
N CYS A 280 -9.79 33.70 -57.05
CA CYS A 280 -9.54 35.13 -57.20
C CYS A 280 -8.46 35.57 -56.20
N LEU A 281 -7.42 36.25 -56.66
CA LEU A 281 -6.54 37.02 -55.77
C LEU A 281 -7.38 38.07 -55.03
N ASP A 282 -7.13 38.29 -53.74
CA ASP A 282 -7.84 39.23 -52.86
C ASP A 282 -9.38 39.01 -52.81
N GLY A 283 -9.88 37.83 -53.20
CA GLY A 283 -11.31 37.62 -53.48
C GLY A 283 -11.88 36.30 -52.97
N GLY A 284 -12.68 36.38 -51.90
CA GLY A 284 -13.49 35.27 -51.40
C GLY A 284 -12.71 34.19 -50.65
N ILE A 285 -13.43 33.13 -50.25
CA ILE A 285 -12.83 31.91 -49.69
C ILE A 285 -12.60 30.94 -50.85
N PRO A 286 -11.40 30.33 -51.00
CA PRO A 286 -11.17 29.31 -52.02
C PRO A 286 -12.15 28.12 -51.91
N PRO A 287 -12.47 27.44 -53.02
CA PRO A 287 -13.27 26.23 -53.01
C PRO A 287 -12.70 25.17 -52.06
N GLN A 288 -13.57 24.42 -51.40
CA GLN A 288 -13.14 23.37 -50.48
C GLN A 288 -12.45 22.22 -51.26
N PRO A 289 -11.35 21.65 -50.73
CA PRO A 289 -10.73 20.46 -51.32
C PRO A 289 -11.66 19.25 -51.23
N GLN A 290 -11.43 18.23 -52.06
CA GLN A 290 -12.33 17.09 -52.21
C GLN A 290 -11.88 15.84 -51.41
N SER A 291 -10.58 15.63 -51.22
CA SER A 291 -10.06 14.48 -50.47
C SER A 291 -10.10 14.70 -48.95
N PRO A 292 -10.42 13.66 -48.15
CA PRO A 292 -10.41 13.75 -46.69
C PRO A 292 -9.08 14.23 -46.10
N THR A 293 -7.94 13.86 -46.72
CA THR A 293 -6.60 14.30 -46.32
C THR A 293 -6.45 15.82 -46.46
N ALA A 294 -6.82 16.39 -47.61
CA ALA A 294 -6.72 17.83 -47.84
C ALA A 294 -7.74 18.62 -47.00
N CYS A 295 -8.95 18.08 -46.77
CA CYS A 295 -9.89 18.63 -45.79
C CYS A 295 -9.30 18.66 -44.37
N SER A 296 -8.70 17.55 -43.90
CA SER A 296 -8.04 17.53 -42.60
C SER A 296 -6.81 18.44 -42.54
N TYR A 297 -6.14 18.70 -43.66
CA TYR A 297 -5.02 19.63 -43.73
C TYR A 297 -5.49 21.09 -43.56
N LEU A 298 -6.55 21.48 -44.27
CA LEU A 298 -7.15 22.81 -44.15
C LEU A 298 -7.69 23.08 -42.74
N VAL A 299 -8.46 22.15 -42.18
CA VAL A 299 -9.00 22.28 -40.81
C VAL A 299 -7.87 22.41 -39.79
N GLU A 300 -6.77 21.66 -39.96
CA GLU A 300 -5.62 21.75 -39.06
C GLU A 300 -4.84 23.06 -39.22
N LEU A 301 -4.65 23.59 -40.44
CA LEU A 301 -4.04 24.91 -40.66
C LEU A 301 -4.83 26.01 -39.93
N LEU A 302 -6.15 26.00 -40.06
CA LEU A 302 -7.05 26.98 -39.42
C LEU A 302 -7.00 26.83 -37.88
N ARG A 303 -7.11 25.60 -37.35
CA ARG A 303 -6.97 25.30 -35.91
C ARG A 303 -5.64 25.76 -35.33
N LEU A 304 -4.55 25.69 -36.10
CA LEU A 304 -3.23 26.16 -35.68
C LEU A 304 -3.11 27.70 -35.73
N ARG A 305 -3.84 28.37 -36.63
CA ARG A 305 -3.91 29.84 -36.70
C ARG A 305 -4.74 30.47 -35.58
N GLU A 306 -5.74 29.76 -35.07
CA GLU A 306 -6.53 30.16 -33.90
C GLU A 306 -5.73 30.15 -32.58
N LYS A 307 -4.63 29.39 -32.52
CA LYS A 307 -3.73 29.38 -31.36
C LYS A 307 -2.88 30.66 -31.30
N PRO A 308 -2.38 31.07 -30.13
CA PRO A 308 -1.48 32.22 -29.98
C PRO A 308 -0.05 31.98 -30.53
N LYS A 309 0.12 31.06 -31.50
CA LYS A 309 1.34 30.81 -32.26
C LYS A 309 1.30 31.70 -33.51
N THR A 310 2.41 32.32 -33.89
CA THR A 310 2.42 33.24 -35.05
C THR A 310 2.41 32.50 -36.39
N THR A 311 1.91 33.14 -37.46
CA THR A 311 2.06 32.62 -38.84
C THR A 311 3.53 32.36 -39.19
N VAL A 312 4.44 33.16 -38.62
CA VAL A 312 5.90 32.99 -38.73
C VAL A 312 6.37 31.64 -38.16
N GLU A 313 5.85 31.20 -37.01
CA GLU A 313 6.18 29.90 -36.42
C GLU A 313 5.65 28.73 -37.25
N LEU A 314 4.42 28.82 -37.75
CA LEU A 314 3.82 27.81 -38.62
C LEU A 314 4.61 27.65 -39.92
N VAL A 315 4.93 28.78 -40.56
CA VAL A 315 5.73 28.80 -41.79
C VAL A 315 7.17 28.33 -41.52
N ALA A 316 7.78 28.69 -40.38
CA ALA A 316 9.10 28.18 -39.99
C ALA A 316 9.11 26.65 -39.80
N HIS A 317 8.08 26.10 -39.14
CA HIS A 317 7.92 24.66 -38.94
C HIS A 317 7.78 23.92 -40.28
N LEU A 318 6.88 24.40 -41.16
CA LEU A 318 6.65 23.79 -42.47
C LEU A 318 7.85 23.92 -43.41
N LEU A 319 8.56 25.06 -43.41
CA LEU A 319 9.81 25.23 -44.17
C LEU A 319 10.95 24.36 -43.63
N GLY A 320 10.95 24.01 -42.33
CA GLY A 320 11.91 23.07 -41.73
C GLY A 320 11.73 21.61 -42.19
N ALA A 321 10.54 21.23 -42.64
CA ALA A 321 10.20 19.88 -43.09
C ALA A 321 10.73 19.58 -44.52
N THR A 322 12.06 19.56 -44.65
CA THR A 322 12.79 19.52 -45.93
C THR A 322 12.89 18.13 -46.59
N THR A 323 12.58 17.06 -45.87
CA THR A 323 12.47 15.70 -46.43
C THR A 323 11.41 15.66 -47.52
N ALA A 324 11.76 15.18 -48.72
CA ALA A 324 10.83 15.07 -49.85
C ALA A 324 9.57 14.25 -49.48
N ILE A 325 8.38 14.79 -49.74
CA ILE A 325 7.09 14.12 -49.52
C ILE A 325 6.47 13.81 -50.89
N PRO A 326 6.47 12.54 -51.35
CA PRO A 326 5.85 12.17 -52.61
C PRO A 326 4.35 12.50 -52.65
N PHE A 327 3.83 12.89 -53.82
CA PHE A 327 2.42 13.28 -54.05
C PHE A 327 1.37 12.20 -53.71
N ARG A 328 1.81 10.94 -53.53
CA ARG A 328 0.97 9.80 -53.09
C ARG A 328 0.94 9.61 -51.56
N GLU A 329 1.83 10.27 -50.83
CA GLU A 329 2.05 10.14 -49.37
C GLU A 329 1.52 11.40 -48.63
N ARG A 330 0.40 11.95 -49.11
CA ARG A 330 -0.16 13.25 -48.65
C ARG A 330 -0.52 13.29 -47.17
N ASP A 331 -0.86 12.15 -46.57
CA ASP A 331 -1.12 12.05 -45.13
C ASP A 331 0.12 12.43 -44.30
N GLU A 332 1.33 12.31 -44.87
CA GLU A 332 2.58 12.77 -44.26
C GLU A 332 2.59 14.30 -44.10
N ALA A 333 1.95 15.06 -44.99
CA ALA A 333 1.83 16.51 -44.84
C ALA A 333 0.90 16.87 -43.66
N VAL A 334 -0.22 16.17 -43.51
CA VAL A 334 -1.10 16.29 -42.32
C VAL A 334 -0.35 15.87 -41.05
N ARG A 335 0.50 14.84 -41.13
CA ARG A 335 1.33 14.36 -40.02
C ARG A 335 2.35 15.41 -39.59
N VAL A 336 3.10 15.97 -40.53
CA VAL A 336 4.08 17.06 -40.30
C VAL A 336 3.41 18.30 -39.74
N LEU A 337 2.25 18.70 -40.27
CA LEU A 337 1.53 19.86 -39.76
C LEU A 337 1.12 19.66 -38.28
N LYS A 338 0.61 18.48 -37.94
CA LYS A 338 0.26 18.11 -36.55
C LYS A 338 1.48 18.04 -35.62
N GLU A 339 2.70 17.81 -36.11
CA GLU A 339 3.93 17.86 -35.29
C GLU A 339 4.19 19.24 -34.65
N MET A 340 3.66 20.35 -35.22
CA MET A 340 3.78 21.70 -34.65
C MET A 340 3.08 21.87 -33.28
N ASP A 341 2.12 20.99 -32.99
CA ASP A 341 1.22 21.08 -31.84
C ASP A 341 1.11 19.77 -31.06
N LEU A 342 1.80 18.71 -31.51
CA LEU A 342 1.70 17.36 -30.97
C LEU A 342 1.94 17.30 -29.46
N LEU A 343 2.86 18.12 -28.93
CA LEU A 343 3.12 18.21 -27.50
C LEU A 343 1.87 18.67 -26.71
N ASP A 344 1.26 19.77 -27.13
CA ASP A 344 0.13 20.36 -26.42
C ASP A 344 -1.17 19.58 -26.68
N SER A 345 -1.34 19.01 -27.88
CA SER A 345 -2.49 18.16 -28.19
C SER A 345 -2.42 16.80 -27.49
N GLU A 346 -1.25 16.15 -27.46
CA GLU A 346 -1.10 14.84 -26.80
C GLU A 346 -1.25 14.93 -25.28
N ILE A 347 -0.77 16.01 -24.66
CA ILE A 347 -1.02 16.29 -23.23
C ILE A 347 -2.52 16.41 -22.94
N GLU A 348 -3.29 17.02 -23.85
CA GLU A 348 -4.72 17.20 -23.67
C GLU A 348 -5.51 15.92 -23.98
N GLU A 349 -5.12 15.14 -25.00
CA GLU A 349 -5.65 13.79 -25.23
C GLU A 349 -5.37 12.86 -24.04
N ILE A 350 -4.19 12.92 -23.41
CA ILE A 350 -3.87 12.17 -22.19
C ILE A 350 -4.80 12.55 -21.03
N ARG A 351 -4.99 13.86 -20.78
CA ARG A 351 -5.92 14.34 -19.73
C ARG A 351 -7.35 13.86 -19.96
N GLN A 352 -7.76 13.77 -21.22
CA GLN A 352 -9.08 13.26 -21.62
C GLN A 352 -9.14 11.73 -21.79
N GLY A 353 -8.08 11.00 -21.38
CA GLY A 353 -8.04 9.54 -21.37
C GLY A 353 -7.85 8.86 -22.74
N ARG A 354 -7.47 9.62 -23.77
CA ARG A 354 -7.34 9.18 -25.18
C ARG A 354 -5.90 9.16 -25.72
N GLY A 355 -4.92 9.51 -24.89
CA GLY A 355 -3.49 9.55 -25.24
C GLY A 355 -2.96 8.23 -25.83
N GLN A 356 -1.94 8.32 -26.68
CA GLN A 356 -1.41 7.23 -27.50
C GLN A 356 0.11 7.09 -27.34
N LEU A 357 0.58 5.89 -26.99
CA LEU A 357 2.02 5.59 -26.83
C LEU A 357 2.88 5.96 -28.05
N ARG A 358 2.34 5.90 -29.27
CA ARG A 358 3.03 6.33 -30.49
C ARG A 358 3.32 7.84 -30.48
N ASN A 359 2.33 8.64 -30.09
CA ASN A 359 2.45 10.09 -30.02
C ASN A 359 3.36 10.50 -28.86
N VAL A 360 3.21 9.89 -27.68
CA VAL A 360 4.11 10.15 -26.54
C VAL A 360 5.56 9.79 -26.85
N ARG A 361 5.82 8.65 -27.52
CA ARG A 361 7.15 8.33 -28.04
C ARG A 361 7.67 9.43 -28.97
N ARG A 362 6.82 9.94 -29.86
CA ARG A 362 7.18 10.97 -30.83
C ARG A 362 7.44 12.34 -30.19
N VAL A 363 6.67 12.72 -29.18
CA VAL A 363 6.89 13.92 -28.36
C VAL A 363 8.26 13.84 -27.67
N LEU A 364 8.62 12.69 -27.11
CA LEU A 364 9.91 12.45 -26.45
C LEU A 364 11.09 12.28 -27.44
N GLU A 365 10.82 11.99 -28.72
CA GLU A 365 11.81 12.05 -29.81
C GLU A 365 12.11 13.51 -30.23
N MET A 366 11.11 14.39 -30.23
CA MET A 366 11.23 15.78 -30.69
C MET A 366 11.65 16.75 -29.58
N HIS A 367 11.34 16.44 -28.32
CA HIS A 367 11.62 17.29 -27.17
C HIS A 367 12.39 16.54 -26.09
N SER A 368 13.53 17.09 -25.65
CA SER A 368 14.24 16.58 -24.49
C SER A 368 13.40 16.72 -23.21
N SER A 369 13.60 15.84 -22.24
CA SER A 369 12.95 15.89 -20.92
C SER A 369 13.12 17.24 -20.22
N THR A 370 14.26 17.91 -20.44
CA THR A 370 14.55 19.28 -19.99
C THR A 370 13.76 20.36 -20.72
N ALA A 371 13.49 20.21 -22.01
CA ALA A 371 12.77 21.21 -22.82
C ALA A 371 11.25 21.16 -22.64
N LEU A 372 10.70 20.02 -22.21
CA LEU A 372 9.28 19.86 -21.93
C LEU A 372 8.80 20.73 -20.76
N GLY A 373 9.64 20.86 -19.73
CA GLY A 373 9.28 21.45 -18.44
C GLY A 373 8.48 20.49 -17.55
N GLU A 374 8.58 20.70 -16.24
CA GLU A 374 8.11 19.75 -15.21
C GLU A 374 6.63 19.38 -15.34
N HIS A 375 5.74 20.38 -15.45
CA HIS A 375 4.29 20.19 -15.59
C HIS A 375 3.88 19.36 -16.82
N ARG A 376 4.60 19.49 -17.94
CA ARG A 376 4.34 18.70 -19.15
C ARG A 376 4.90 17.29 -18.99
N LEU A 377 6.10 17.16 -18.43
CA LEU A 377 6.75 15.88 -18.19
C LEU A 377 5.95 15.02 -17.20
N ALA A 378 5.34 15.61 -16.16
CA ALA A 378 4.44 14.93 -15.23
C ALA A 378 3.35 14.14 -15.96
N VAL A 379 2.60 14.80 -16.86
CA VAL A 379 1.49 14.20 -17.62
C VAL A 379 1.98 13.01 -18.46
N LEU A 380 3.12 13.16 -19.16
CA LEU A 380 3.68 12.10 -20.00
C LEU A 380 4.21 10.92 -19.17
N VAL A 381 4.93 11.19 -18.07
CA VAL A 381 5.51 10.16 -17.18
C VAL A 381 4.42 9.37 -16.47
N VAL A 382 3.40 10.03 -15.93
CA VAL A 382 2.25 9.38 -15.29
C VAL A 382 1.49 8.50 -16.28
N PHE A 383 1.22 9.00 -17.49
CA PHE A 383 0.57 8.22 -18.54
C PHE A 383 1.37 6.97 -18.93
N LEU A 384 2.68 7.08 -19.09
CA LEU A 384 3.58 5.95 -19.36
C LEU A 384 3.58 4.95 -18.19
N ALA A 385 3.69 5.41 -16.95
CA ALA A 385 3.71 4.53 -15.78
C ALA A 385 2.37 3.80 -15.57
N ARG A 386 1.24 4.49 -15.71
CA ARG A 386 -0.10 3.88 -15.66
C ARG A 386 -0.29 2.85 -16.77
N THR A 387 0.17 3.15 -17.99
CA THR A 387 0.08 2.21 -19.12
C THR A 387 0.99 0.99 -18.93
N ALA A 388 2.22 1.19 -18.44
CA ALA A 388 3.14 0.12 -18.05
C ALA A 388 2.62 -0.73 -16.88
N SER A 389 1.74 -0.18 -16.03
CA SER A 389 1.11 -0.90 -14.92
C SER A 389 -0.07 -1.79 -15.33
N THR A 390 -0.50 -1.74 -16.59
CA THR A 390 -1.58 -2.59 -17.12
C THR A 390 -1.11 -4.00 -17.50
N THR A 391 -2.06 -4.92 -17.71
CA THR A 391 -1.81 -6.25 -18.29
C THR A 391 -1.87 -6.27 -19.82
N SER A 392 -1.95 -5.10 -20.47
CA SER A 392 -2.03 -4.96 -21.93
C SER A 392 -0.68 -5.23 -22.60
N PRO A 393 -0.61 -5.69 -23.87
CA PRO A 393 0.62 -5.65 -24.67
C PRO A 393 1.26 -4.25 -24.74
N ALA A 394 0.46 -3.18 -24.53
CA ALA A 394 0.95 -1.81 -24.38
C ALA A 394 1.98 -1.63 -23.25
N ARG A 395 1.99 -2.51 -22.22
CA ARG A 395 2.94 -2.46 -21.09
C ARG A 395 4.40 -2.45 -21.54
N GLN A 396 4.77 -3.39 -22.42
CA GLN A 396 6.17 -3.52 -22.86
C GLN A 396 6.60 -2.27 -23.63
N GLN A 397 5.73 -1.74 -24.50
CA GLN A 397 5.99 -0.53 -25.26
C GLN A 397 6.09 0.72 -24.37
N ALA A 398 5.25 0.83 -23.33
CA ALA A 398 5.30 1.94 -22.37
C ALA A 398 6.58 1.89 -21.52
N THR A 399 6.96 0.70 -21.05
CA THR A 399 8.20 0.48 -20.29
C THR A 399 9.45 0.78 -21.13
N GLU A 400 9.46 0.38 -22.41
CA GLU A 400 10.52 0.72 -23.36
C GLU A 400 10.67 2.26 -23.54
N ILE A 401 9.55 2.98 -23.68
CA ILE A 401 9.56 4.45 -23.83
C ILE A 401 10.07 5.10 -22.54
N LEU A 402 9.57 4.67 -21.37
CA LEU A 402 9.97 5.22 -20.07
C LEU A 402 11.46 4.98 -19.76
N LEU A 403 11.99 3.79 -20.11
CA LEU A 403 13.41 3.48 -20.01
C LEU A 403 14.26 4.34 -20.96
N ARG A 404 13.84 4.47 -22.23
CA ARG A 404 14.59 5.17 -23.27
C ARG A 404 14.64 6.69 -23.09
N TYR A 405 13.58 7.27 -22.51
CA TYR A 405 13.45 8.71 -22.27
C TYR A 405 13.32 9.03 -20.77
N TRP A 406 14.04 8.26 -19.94
CA TRP A 406 14.04 8.39 -18.49
C TRP A 406 14.44 9.81 -18.05
N SER A 407 13.79 10.31 -16.98
CA SER A 407 14.12 11.57 -16.34
C SER A 407 14.50 11.33 -14.87
N PRO A 408 15.52 12.02 -14.32
CA PRO A 408 15.76 12.04 -12.88
C PRO A 408 14.55 12.49 -12.06
N LEU A 409 13.61 13.25 -12.64
CA LEU A 409 12.38 13.67 -11.96
C LEU A 409 11.32 12.56 -11.88
N THR A 410 11.45 11.45 -12.61
CA THR A 410 10.40 10.43 -12.71
C THR A 410 9.94 9.86 -11.36
N PRO A 411 10.82 9.50 -10.39
CA PRO A 411 10.38 9.01 -9.08
C PRO A 411 9.58 10.06 -8.29
N ARG A 412 9.96 11.34 -8.38
CA ARG A 412 9.26 12.45 -7.72
C ARG A 412 7.89 12.73 -8.35
N LEU A 413 7.83 12.81 -9.68
CA LEU A 413 6.58 13.05 -10.44
C LEU A 413 5.56 11.91 -10.24
N LEU A 414 6.03 10.67 -10.09
CA LEU A 414 5.17 9.53 -9.75
C LEU A 414 4.70 9.54 -8.29
N ALA A 415 5.48 10.08 -7.36
CA ALA A 415 5.00 10.32 -6.00
C ALA A 415 3.94 11.44 -5.97
N GLU A 416 4.19 12.56 -6.66
CA GLU A 416 3.26 13.69 -6.78
C GLU A 416 1.87 13.26 -7.31
N ASP A 417 1.82 12.36 -8.30
CA ASP A 417 0.57 11.80 -8.83
C ASP A 417 -0.24 10.97 -7.82
N ILE A 418 0.44 10.26 -6.92
CA ILE A 418 -0.22 9.53 -5.83
C ILE A 418 -0.69 10.49 -4.73
N LEU A 419 0.18 11.44 -4.34
CA LEU A 419 -0.02 12.36 -3.22
C LEU A 419 -1.02 13.48 -3.54
N ALA A 420 -1.32 13.74 -4.82
CA ALA A 420 -2.36 14.65 -5.27
C ALA A 420 -3.79 14.19 -4.94
N VAL A 421 -3.96 12.93 -4.50
CA VAL A 421 -5.26 12.35 -4.09
C VAL A 421 -5.13 11.81 -2.66
N PRO A 422 -6.12 12.01 -1.77
CA PRO A 422 -6.08 11.46 -0.42
C PRO A 422 -5.84 9.95 -0.35
N ALA A 423 -5.21 9.50 0.74
CA ALA A 423 -4.94 8.10 1.04
C ALA A 423 -6.20 7.24 0.87
N SER A 424 -6.12 6.22 0.02
CA SER A 424 -7.25 5.38 -0.38
C SER A 424 -6.78 4.06 -0.97
N GLN A 425 -7.70 3.09 -1.11
CA GLN A 425 -7.39 1.81 -1.75
C GLN A 425 -6.91 1.97 -3.20
N THR A 426 -7.40 2.98 -3.92
CA THR A 426 -6.99 3.28 -5.30
C THR A 426 -5.59 3.86 -5.36
N THR A 427 -5.26 4.86 -4.53
CA THR A 427 -3.89 5.39 -4.46
C THR A 427 -2.90 4.34 -3.97
N PHE A 428 -3.31 3.43 -3.08
CA PHE A 428 -2.50 2.28 -2.67
C PHE A 428 -2.17 1.33 -3.82
N VAL A 429 -3.16 0.99 -4.66
CA VAL A 429 -2.96 0.12 -5.82
C VAL A 429 -2.02 0.77 -6.84
N HIS A 430 -2.20 2.07 -7.13
CA HIS A 430 -1.30 2.81 -8.02
C HIS A 430 0.12 2.92 -7.44
N ALA A 431 0.27 3.21 -6.14
CA ALA A 431 1.57 3.28 -5.47
C ALA A 431 2.31 1.94 -5.55
N ARG A 432 1.62 0.82 -5.30
CA ARG A 432 2.17 -0.52 -5.48
C ARG A 432 2.60 -0.75 -6.93
N GLN A 433 1.76 -0.41 -7.90
CA GLN A 433 2.05 -0.58 -9.33
C GLN A 433 3.26 0.24 -9.79
N TYR A 434 3.41 1.49 -9.34
CA TYR A 434 4.59 2.30 -9.63
C TYR A 434 5.85 1.73 -8.97
N LEU A 435 5.77 1.23 -7.74
CA LEU A 435 6.89 0.54 -7.06
C LEU A 435 7.27 -0.78 -7.76
N GLU A 436 6.30 -1.58 -8.22
CA GLU A 436 6.53 -2.77 -9.03
C GLU A 436 7.24 -2.42 -10.36
N LEU A 437 6.80 -1.35 -11.04
CA LEU A 437 7.42 -0.84 -12.26
C LEU A 437 8.85 -0.32 -12.02
N LEU A 438 9.08 0.47 -10.98
CA LEU A 438 10.42 0.98 -10.66
C LEU A 438 11.37 -0.12 -10.17
N ARG A 439 10.83 -1.24 -9.65
CA ARG A 439 11.61 -2.46 -9.39
C ARG A 439 11.99 -3.19 -10.67
N GLU A 440 11.11 -3.22 -11.69
CA GLU A 440 11.39 -3.81 -13.01
C GLU A 440 12.50 -3.04 -13.76
N VAL A 441 12.47 -1.70 -13.74
CA VAL A 441 13.50 -0.85 -14.38
C VAL A 441 14.74 -0.58 -13.52
N GLY A 442 14.76 -1.04 -12.27
CA GLY A 442 15.84 -0.75 -11.30
C GLY A 442 17.21 -1.30 -11.70
N ALA A 443 17.28 -2.24 -12.66
CA ALA A 443 18.52 -2.73 -13.24
C ALA A 443 19.19 -1.72 -14.19
N GLN A 444 18.41 -0.83 -14.82
CA GLN A 444 18.90 0.28 -15.64
C GLN A 444 18.96 1.61 -14.85
N GLN A 445 18.10 1.77 -13.83
CA GLN A 445 17.98 2.99 -13.01
C GLN A 445 18.11 2.67 -11.51
N PRO A 446 19.35 2.46 -10.99
CA PRO A 446 19.58 2.18 -9.58
C PRO A 446 19.07 3.30 -8.67
N GLY A 447 18.43 2.94 -7.56
CA GLY A 447 17.89 3.89 -6.57
C GLY A 447 16.53 4.51 -6.92
N ALA A 448 16.05 4.40 -8.16
CA ALA A 448 14.75 4.98 -8.57
C ALA A 448 13.55 4.41 -7.77
N PHE A 449 13.60 3.11 -7.43
CA PHE A 449 12.64 2.47 -6.53
C PHE A 449 12.68 3.10 -5.13
N ASP A 450 13.88 3.27 -4.57
CA ASP A 450 14.07 3.79 -3.22
C ASP A 450 13.63 5.26 -3.15
N GLU A 451 13.94 6.07 -4.16
CA GLU A 451 13.53 7.48 -4.25
C GLU A 451 12.00 7.63 -4.30
N LEU A 452 11.30 6.86 -5.15
CA LEU A 452 9.83 6.84 -5.16
C LEU A 452 9.27 6.40 -3.80
N PHE A 453 9.86 5.36 -3.20
CA PHE A 453 9.43 4.88 -1.89
C PHE A 453 9.60 5.96 -0.82
N VAL A 454 10.79 6.58 -0.70
CA VAL A 454 11.08 7.70 0.22
C VAL A 454 10.05 8.82 0.03
N ASN A 455 9.81 9.25 -1.21
CA ASN A 455 8.86 10.33 -1.51
C ASN A 455 7.41 9.99 -1.12
N LEU A 456 7.00 8.72 -1.24
CA LEU A 456 5.66 8.26 -0.85
C LEU A 456 5.49 8.13 0.67
N VAL A 457 6.45 7.49 1.36
CA VAL A 457 6.32 7.20 2.80
C VAL A 457 6.82 8.35 3.70
N GLY A 458 7.60 9.29 3.17
CA GLY A 458 8.06 10.50 3.86
C GLY A 458 7.21 11.75 3.63
N ALA A 459 6.12 11.65 2.87
CA ALA A 459 5.27 12.80 2.57
C ALA A 459 4.47 13.28 3.81
N PRO A 460 4.44 14.60 4.10
CA PRO A 460 3.69 15.12 5.23
C PRO A 460 2.18 14.96 5.03
N ASN A 461 1.45 14.81 6.14
CA ASN A 461 -0.01 14.66 6.20
C ASN A 461 -0.59 13.39 5.55
N GLN A 462 0.24 12.39 5.22
CA GLN A 462 -0.28 11.07 4.85
C GLN A 462 -0.87 10.33 6.05
N ASP A 463 -1.87 9.48 5.79
CA ASP A 463 -2.47 8.60 6.79
C ASP A 463 -1.43 7.59 7.29
N PRO A 464 -1.11 7.55 8.61
CA PRO A 464 -0.17 6.60 9.17
C PRO A 464 -0.52 5.13 8.88
N GLN A 465 -1.81 4.80 8.76
CA GLN A 465 -2.26 3.46 8.39
C GLN A 465 -1.88 3.12 6.94
N TRP A 466 -2.16 4.01 5.99
CA TRP A 466 -1.79 3.83 4.58
C TRP A 466 -0.27 3.72 4.38
N VAL A 467 0.52 4.55 5.08
CA VAL A 467 2.00 4.49 5.05
C VAL A 467 2.49 3.16 5.63
N ALA A 468 1.92 2.71 6.75
CA ALA A 468 2.25 1.44 7.37
C ALA A 468 1.92 0.22 6.48
N GLU A 469 0.77 0.23 5.80
CA GLU A 469 0.41 -0.79 4.80
C GLU A 469 1.39 -0.78 3.61
N LEU A 470 1.84 0.39 3.17
CA LEU A 470 2.75 0.51 2.02
C LEU A 470 4.15 -0.01 2.37
N ILE A 471 4.63 0.31 3.58
CA ILE A 471 5.87 -0.26 4.13
C ILE A 471 5.75 -1.78 4.25
N GLN A 472 4.69 -2.29 4.88
CA GLN A 472 4.53 -3.73 5.09
C GLN A 472 4.38 -4.51 3.75
N MET A 473 3.77 -3.89 2.74
CA MET A 473 3.71 -4.42 1.38
C MET A 473 5.10 -4.45 0.74
N ALA A 474 5.86 -3.36 0.83
CA ALA A 474 7.19 -3.25 0.24
C ALA A 474 8.19 -4.23 0.87
N GLU A 475 8.22 -4.35 2.20
CA GLU A 475 9.04 -5.33 2.91
C GLU A 475 8.75 -6.77 2.46
N ARG A 476 7.47 -7.10 2.25
CA ARG A 476 7.01 -8.43 1.84
C ARG A 476 7.37 -8.76 0.39
N ASN A 477 7.27 -7.79 -0.51
CA ASN A 477 7.38 -8.01 -1.95
C ASN A 477 8.80 -7.77 -2.49
N PHE A 478 9.56 -6.86 -1.87
CA PHE A 478 10.86 -6.39 -2.38
C PHE A 478 12.02 -6.59 -1.39
N GLY A 479 11.72 -6.86 -0.11
CA GLY A 479 12.68 -6.98 0.99
C GLY A 479 12.73 -5.73 1.88
N PRO A 480 13.36 -5.82 3.07
CA PRO A 480 13.46 -4.69 3.99
C PRO A 480 14.30 -3.55 3.42
N THR A 481 13.82 -2.31 3.53
CA THR A 481 14.55 -1.10 3.12
C THR A 481 15.03 -0.31 4.33
N THR A 482 16.18 0.34 4.23
CA THR A 482 16.72 1.17 5.32
C THR A 482 15.87 2.41 5.60
N GLU A 483 15.12 2.89 4.61
CA GLU A 483 14.23 4.04 4.78
C GLU A 483 12.94 3.67 5.53
N ALA A 484 12.36 2.48 5.25
CA ALA A 484 11.23 1.96 6.01
C ALA A 484 11.57 1.92 7.51
N HIS A 485 12.75 1.38 7.87
CA HIS A 485 13.20 1.38 9.25
C HIS A 485 13.34 2.81 9.82
N ARG A 486 13.89 3.76 9.06
CA ARG A 486 14.04 5.17 9.51
C ARG A 486 12.68 5.81 9.82
N ILE A 487 11.69 5.59 8.97
CA ILE A 487 10.35 6.19 9.12
C ILE A 487 9.55 5.51 10.23
N LEU A 488 9.65 4.18 10.39
CA LEU A 488 9.03 3.45 11.50
C LEU A 488 9.63 3.79 12.88
N ILE A 489 10.88 4.26 12.94
CA ILE A 489 11.48 4.80 14.16
C ILE A 489 11.11 6.28 14.35
N GLY A 490 11.10 7.06 13.27
CA GLY A 490 10.93 8.52 13.29
C GLY A 490 9.49 9.03 13.45
N SER A 491 8.49 8.27 13.01
CA SER A 491 7.07 8.53 13.34
C SER A 491 6.54 7.42 14.22
N ARG A 492 6.10 7.81 15.42
CA ARG A 492 5.43 6.93 16.38
C ARG A 492 4.14 6.37 15.78
N GLU A 493 3.37 7.20 15.10
CA GLU A 493 2.05 6.89 14.55
C GLU A 493 2.13 5.83 13.46
N VAL A 494 3.07 5.99 12.51
CA VAL A 494 3.32 5.00 11.44
C VAL A 494 3.87 3.71 12.04
N GLY A 495 4.78 3.81 13.02
CA GLY A 495 5.33 2.67 13.74
C GLY A 495 4.26 1.81 14.45
N LEU A 496 3.34 2.46 15.17
CA LEU A 496 2.22 1.81 15.85
C LEU A 496 1.23 1.18 14.87
N ALA A 497 0.89 1.86 13.76
CA ALA A 497 0.02 1.30 12.73
C ALA A 497 0.63 0.06 12.05
N TRP A 498 1.94 0.11 11.74
CA TRP A 498 2.68 -1.03 11.17
C TRP A 498 2.77 -2.20 12.14
N LEU A 499 2.98 -1.92 13.43
CA LEU A 499 2.97 -2.94 14.47
C LEU A 499 1.57 -3.57 14.63
N GLY A 500 0.50 -2.77 14.61
CA GLY A 500 -0.88 -3.26 14.60
C GLY A 500 -1.15 -4.20 13.42
N LEU A 501 -0.74 -3.81 12.20
CA LEU A 501 -0.81 -4.64 10.99
C LEU A 501 0.07 -5.89 11.05
N LEU A 502 1.14 -5.89 11.84
CA LEU A 502 2.00 -7.05 12.05
C LEU A 502 1.33 -8.05 13.02
N LEU A 503 0.83 -7.54 14.16
CA LEU A 503 0.20 -8.30 15.24
C LEU A 503 -1.24 -8.75 14.92
N GLY A 504 -1.89 -8.13 13.94
CA GLY A 504 -3.18 -8.55 13.38
C GLY A 504 -3.13 -9.86 12.57
N ARG A 505 -1.92 -10.32 12.21
CA ARG A 505 -1.72 -11.57 11.47
C ARG A 505 -1.90 -12.77 12.40
N LYS A 506 -2.60 -13.82 11.94
CA LYS A 506 -2.87 -15.04 12.73
C LYS A 506 -1.60 -15.69 13.32
N ASN A 507 -0.52 -15.69 12.55
CA ASN A 507 0.82 -16.04 13.00
C ASN A 507 1.75 -14.84 12.64
N PRO A 508 2.08 -13.95 13.58
CA PRO A 508 2.91 -12.78 13.29
C PRO A 508 4.39 -13.17 13.18
N ASP A 509 5.05 -12.81 12.08
CA ASP A 509 6.50 -12.96 11.94
C ASP A 509 7.22 -11.76 12.56
N LEU A 510 7.71 -11.92 13.79
CA LEU A 510 8.47 -10.90 14.50
C LEU A 510 9.88 -10.68 13.93
N SER A 511 10.32 -11.41 12.90
CA SER A 511 11.63 -11.18 12.27
C SER A 511 11.79 -9.75 11.76
N ALA A 512 10.70 -9.10 11.32
CA ALA A 512 10.72 -7.69 10.90
C ALA A 512 10.92 -6.74 12.08
N LEU A 513 10.17 -6.96 13.18
CA LEU A 513 10.29 -6.21 14.42
C LEU A 513 11.71 -6.29 15.00
N PHE A 514 12.30 -7.48 15.04
CA PHE A 514 13.64 -7.69 15.59
C PHE A 514 14.78 -7.22 14.65
N ARG A 515 14.54 -7.02 13.34
CA ARG A 515 15.48 -6.27 12.47
C ARG A 515 15.47 -4.77 12.75
N LEU A 516 14.34 -4.24 13.23
CA LEU A 516 14.13 -2.83 13.53
C LEU A 516 14.86 -2.42 14.84
N VAL A 517 14.79 -3.26 15.88
CA VAL A 517 15.35 -3.00 17.22
C VAL A 517 16.83 -2.57 17.20
N PRO A 518 17.80 -3.31 16.61
CA PRO A 518 19.20 -2.86 16.56
C PRO A 518 19.43 -1.60 15.71
N THR A 519 18.46 -1.20 14.89
CA THR A 519 18.51 0.06 14.13
C THR A 519 17.97 1.24 14.96
N ALA A 520 16.97 1.00 15.80
CA ALA A 520 16.45 1.97 16.76
C ALA A 520 17.46 2.25 17.89
N LEU A 521 18.00 1.22 18.54
CA LEU A 521 18.91 1.36 19.68
C LEU A 521 20.21 2.11 19.33
N ARG A 522 20.66 2.05 18.08
CA ARG A 522 21.80 2.85 17.56
C ARG A 522 21.55 4.36 17.53
N GLN A 523 20.31 4.83 17.73
CA GLN A 523 19.96 6.24 17.89
C GLN A 523 19.96 6.70 19.36
N GLY A 524 20.08 5.76 20.31
CA GLY A 524 20.07 5.98 21.76
C GLY A 524 18.73 5.66 22.41
N VAL A 525 18.73 4.89 23.51
CA VAL A 525 17.53 4.33 24.15
C VAL A 525 16.43 5.36 24.46
N GLY A 526 16.83 6.58 24.82
CA GLY A 526 15.90 7.68 25.15
C GLY A 526 15.13 8.27 23.97
N THR A 527 15.53 8.04 22.72
CA THR A 527 14.81 8.50 21.51
C THR A 527 13.97 7.38 20.85
N VAL A 528 14.12 6.14 21.32
CA VAL A 528 13.38 4.99 20.80
C VAL A 528 11.93 5.00 21.34
N PRO A 529 10.89 4.82 20.49
CA PRO A 529 9.51 4.63 20.92
C PRO A 529 9.34 3.50 21.96
N GLY A 530 8.33 3.61 22.85
CA GLY A 530 8.11 2.65 23.94
C GLY A 530 7.93 1.22 23.43
N TRP A 531 7.05 1.02 22.44
CA TRP A 531 6.83 -0.27 21.80
C TRP A 531 8.11 -0.90 21.21
N LEU A 532 9.09 -0.09 20.77
CA LEU A 532 10.39 -0.57 20.30
C LEU A 532 11.35 -0.89 21.46
N ARG A 533 11.30 -0.15 22.59
CA ARG A 533 12.01 -0.54 23.82
C ARG A 533 11.48 -1.87 24.36
N PHE A 534 10.16 -2.06 24.41
CA PHE A 534 9.56 -3.33 24.79
C PHE A 534 9.92 -4.47 23.82
N ALA A 535 9.91 -4.19 22.51
CA ALA A 535 10.39 -5.14 21.50
C ALA A 535 11.86 -5.54 21.68
N ALA A 536 12.72 -4.66 22.21
CA ALA A 536 14.10 -5.00 22.55
C ALA A 536 14.20 -6.02 23.71
N VAL A 537 13.35 -5.90 24.73
CA VAL A 537 13.25 -6.92 25.80
C VAL A 537 12.67 -8.25 25.26
N LEU A 538 11.82 -8.20 24.22
CA LEU A 538 11.42 -9.40 23.47
C LEU A 538 12.58 -10.02 22.66
N SER A 539 13.65 -9.28 22.34
CA SER A 539 14.77 -9.74 21.50
C SER A 539 16.11 -9.99 22.22
N ASP A 540 16.24 -9.70 23.53
CA ASP A 540 17.49 -9.64 24.35
C ASP A 540 18.37 -8.39 24.15
N ASP A 541 17.95 -7.43 23.33
CA ASP A 541 18.72 -6.20 23.07
C ASP A 541 18.60 -5.13 24.18
N LEU A 542 17.69 -5.30 25.16
CA LEU A 542 17.59 -4.52 26.41
C LEU A 542 17.21 -5.40 27.60
N ALA A 543 17.57 -4.99 28.82
CA ALA A 543 17.12 -5.65 30.03
C ALA A 543 15.67 -5.26 30.38
N PRO A 544 14.90 -6.11 31.09
CA PRO A 544 13.54 -5.78 31.53
C PRO A 544 13.47 -4.52 32.40
N ASP A 545 14.52 -4.24 33.17
CA ASP A 545 14.60 -3.10 34.08
C ASP A 545 14.87 -1.75 33.37
N ASP A 546 15.26 -1.78 32.08
CA ASP A 546 15.46 -0.60 31.23
C ASP A 546 14.13 -0.05 30.64
N VAL A 547 13.00 -0.72 30.90
CA VAL A 547 11.73 -0.55 30.16
C VAL A 547 10.54 -0.42 31.12
N ALA A 548 9.61 0.49 30.81
CA ALA A 548 8.46 0.77 31.66
C ALA A 548 7.23 -0.07 31.30
N GLU A 549 6.29 -0.25 32.24
CA GLU A 549 4.99 -0.91 31.95
C GLU A 549 4.18 -0.14 30.88
N SER A 550 4.40 1.18 30.73
CA SER A 550 3.82 1.98 29.65
C SER A 550 4.33 1.60 28.25
N ASP A 551 5.57 1.11 28.15
CA ASP A 551 6.18 0.68 26.89
C ASP A 551 5.58 -0.66 26.42
N ALA A 552 5.30 -1.54 27.39
CA ALA A 552 4.55 -2.78 27.18
C ALA A 552 3.06 -2.52 26.89
N ALA A 553 2.44 -1.54 27.53
CA ALA A 553 1.08 -1.10 27.23
C ALA A 553 0.98 -0.59 25.79
N GLU A 554 1.89 0.30 25.36
CA GLU A 554 1.95 0.82 23.99
C GLU A 554 2.10 -0.30 22.94
N PHE A 555 2.84 -1.37 23.25
CA PHE A 555 2.90 -2.55 22.38
C PHE A 555 1.60 -3.38 22.38
N THR A 556 0.91 -3.48 23.52
CA THR A 556 -0.22 -4.43 23.70
C THR A 556 -1.60 -3.87 23.41
N GLU A 557 -1.81 -2.55 23.55
CA GLU A 557 -3.12 -1.92 23.29
C GLU A 557 -3.51 -1.92 21.80
N LEU A 558 -2.53 -2.05 20.91
CA LEU A 558 -2.71 -2.02 19.44
C LEU A 558 -3.54 -3.19 18.89
N HIS A 559 -3.53 -4.35 19.55
CA HIS A 559 -4.25 -5.52 19.06
C HIS A 559 -4.58 -6.50 20.19
N SER A 560 -5.79 -7.05 20.19
CA SER A 560 -6.29 -7.95 21.25
C SER A 560 -5.49 -9.25 21.44
N ASN A 561 -4.61 -9.61 20.50
CA ASN A 561 -3.68 -10.75 20.58
C ASN A 561 -2.20 -10.33 20.73
N ALA A 562 -1.90 -9.06 20.98
CA ALA A 562 -0.53 -8.56 21.14
C ALA A 562 0.16 -9.14 22.38
N TRP A 563 -0.55 -9.21 23.52
CA TRP A 563 -0.07 -9.86 24.75
C TRP A 563 0.31 -11.34 24.52
N ARG A 564 -0.51 -12.05 23.72
CA ARG A 564 -0.28 -13.45 23.36
C ARG A 564 0.99 -13.58 22.54
N THR A 565 1.16 -12.71 21.55
CA THR A 565 2.35 -12.65 20.70
C THR A 565 3.62 -12.39 21.52
N ALA A 566 3.55 -11.47 22.50
CA ALA A 566 4.65 -11.18 23.40
C ALA A 566 5.04 -12.39 24.28
N LEU A 567 4.06 -13.12 24.84
CA LEU A 567 4.32 -14.34 25.63
C LEU A 567 4.80 -15.52 24.77
N GLU A 568 4.26 -15.69 23.56
CA GLU A 568 4.73 -16.71 22.61
C GLU A 568 6.19 -16.44 22.16
N ALA A 569 6.59 -15.17 22.03
CA ALA A 569 7.98 -14.78 21.80
C ALA A 569 8.89 -14.94 23.05
N ALA A 570 8.36 -14.67 24.25
CA ALA A 570 9.09 -14.82 25.51
C ALA A 570 9.44 -16.28 25.87
N GLY A 571 8.60 -17.23 25.44
CA GLY A 571 8.71 -18.64 25.80
C GLY A 571 10.03 -19.31 25.40
N PRO A 572 10.45 -19.28 24.12
CA PRO A 572 11.71 -19.86 23.67
C PRO A 572 12.94 -19.31 24.41
N SER A 573 12.97 -18.00 24.67
CA SER A 573 14.06 -17.32 25.37
C SER A 573 13.97 -17.41 26.90
N ARG A 574 12.89 -17.99 27.45
CA ARG A 574 12.63 -18.10 28.90
C ARG A 574 12.82 -16.77 29.65
N ARG A 575 12.18 -15.69 29.19
CA ARG A 575 12.21 -14.37 29.86
C ARG A 575 10.92 -14.11 30.66
N PRO A 576 10.77 -14.66 31.89
CA PRO A 576 9.53 -14.54 32.64
C PRO A 576 9.27 -13.12 33.15
N ALA A 577 10.30 -12.28 33.30
CA ALA A 577 10.16 -10.88 33.73
C ALA A 577 9.21 -10.05 32.84
N LEU A 578 8.99 -10.45 31.59
CA LEU A 578 7.99 -9.86 30.70
C LEU A 578 6.56 -9.97 31.26
N ILE A 579 6.25 -10.95 32.12
CA ILE A 579 4.95 -11.08 32.79
C ILE A 579 4.66 -9.84 33.67
N SER A 580 5.69 -9.31 34.32
CA SER A 580 5.58 -8.10 35.15
C SER A 580 5.39 -6.86 34.29
N LEU A 581 6.14 -6.70 33.19
CA LEU A 581 5.96 -5.56 32.27
C LEU A 581 4.57 -5.59 31.60
N LEU A 582 4.07 -6.77 31.25
CA LEU A 582 2.77 -6.98 30.63
C LEU A 582 1.59 -6.96 31.63
N TRP A 583 1.83 -6.79 32.93
CA TRP A 583 0.83 -6.97 33.99
C TRP A 583 -0.53 -6.30 33.73
N PRO A 584 -0.63 -5.01 33.33
CA PRO A 584 -1.91 -4.35 33.10
C PRO A 584 -2.79 -5.07 32.06
N SER A 585 -2.17 -5.50 30.96
CA SER A 585 -2.86 -6.14 29.85
C SER A 585 -3.19 -7.61 30.16
N LEU A 586 -2.27 -8.35 30.81
CA LEU A 586 -2.54 -9.74 31.21
C LEU A 586 -3.64 -9.84 32.27
N ARG A 587 -3.76 -8.83 33.15
CA ARG A 587 -4.83 -8.75 34.16
C ARG A 587 -6.22 -8.73 33.53
N GLU A 588 -6.42 -7.94 32.48
CA GLU A 588 -7.72 -7.87 31.79
C GLU A 588 -7.97 -9.10 30.91
N VAL A 589 -6.92 -9.72 30.35
CA VAL A 589 -7.03 -11.02 29.67
C VAL A 589 -7.44 -12.14 30.64
N ALA A 590 -6.95 -12.12 31.89
CA ALA A 590 -7.32 -13.06 32.95
C ALA A 590 -8.77 -12.89 33.43
N ARG A 591 -9.31 -11.66 33.36
CA ARG A 591 -10.72 -11.33 33.61
C ARG A 591 -11.63 -11.68 32.43
N GLY A 592 -11.11 -11.56 31.19
CA GLY A 592 -11.84 -11.77 29.94
C GLY A 592 -11.85 -13.22 29.43
N GLN A 593 -12.19 -13.39 28.14
CA GLN A 593 -12.33 -14.73 27.54
C GLN A 593 -11.00 -15.42 27.19
N GLY A 594 -9.87 -14.70 27.18
CA GLY A 594 -8.55 -15.22 26.82
C GLY A 594 -7.85 -16.05 27.90
N TRP A 595 -8.43 -16.16 29.10
CA TRP A 595 -7.79 -16.73 30.30
C TRP A 595 -7.17 -18.13 30.10
N ARG A 596 -7.76 -18.99 29.26
CA ARG A 596 -7.20 -20.35 29.00
C ARG A 596 -5.87 -20.30 28.29
N GLU A 597 -5.77 -19.52 27.22
CA GLU A 597 -4.52 -19.36 26.46
C GLU A 597 -3.47 -18.62 27.30
N LEU A 598 -3.91 -17.70 28.15
CA LEU A 598 -3.04 -17.04 29.14
C LEU A 598 -2.44 -18.04 30.13
N LEU A 599 -3.22 -18.93 30.74
CA LEU A 599 -2.69 -19.96 31.65
C LEU A 599 -1.66 -20.87 30.95
N ASP A 600 -2.01 -21.35 29.75
CA ASP A 600 -1.15 -22.19 28.92
C ASP A 600 0.19 -21.51 28.57
N LEU A 601 0.21 -20.19 28.42
CA LEU A 601 1.42 -19.42 28.12
C LEU A 601 2.19 -19.03 29.38
N LEU A 602 1.53 -18.67 30.49
CA LEU A 602 2.17 -18.42 31.78
C LEU A 602 2.92 -19.67 32.30
N ASP A 603 2.34 -20.87 32.12
CA ASP A 603 2.97 -22.13 32.51
C ASP A 603 4.10 -22.58 31.55
N ARG A 604 4.24 -21.95 30.37
CA ARG A 604 5.40 -22.12 29.47
C ARG A 604 6.51 -21.10 29.71
N VAL A 605 6.13 -19.83 29.94
CA VAL A 605 7.06 -18.70 30.12
C VAL A 605 7.67 -18.69 31.53
N ALA A 606 6.88 -19.03 32.54
CA ALA A 606 7.32 -19.17 33.93
C ALA A 606 6.80 -20.50 34.53
N PRO A 607 7.35 -21.68 34.15
CA PRO A 607 6.84 -22.96 34.60
C PRO A 607 6.78 -23.13 36.12
N PRO A 608 5.68 -23.66 36.69
CA PRO A 608 5.62 -24.06 38.09
C PRO A 608 6.77 -25.00 38.44
N GLY A 609 7.58 -24.61 39.42
CA GLY A 609 8.74 -25.38 39.86
C GLY A 609 10.11 -24.93 39.35
N GLN A 610 10.20 -23.92 38.47
CA GLN A 610 11.48 -23.39 37.98
C GLN A 610 12.30 -22.74 39.12
N PRO A 611 13.53 -23.22 39.45
CA PRO A 611 14.32 -22.67 40.57
C PRO A 611 14.91 -21.28 40.32
N SER A 612 15.00 -20.85 39.06
CA SER A 612 15.59 -19.56 38.65
C SER A 612 14.54 -18.47 38.41
N LEU A 613 13.34 -18.60 38.98
CA LEU A 613 12.24 -17.66 38.80
C LEU A 613 12.28 -16.61 39.93
N ALA A 614 12.40 -15.33 39.58
CA ALA A 614 12.40 -14.25 40.56
C ALA A 614 11.08 -14.23 41.37
N PRO A 615 11.10 -14.01 42.70
CA PRO A 615 9.90 -14.10 43.52
C PRO A 615 8.79 -13.12 43.10
N SER A 616 9.16 -11.92 42.64
CA SER A 616 8.23 -10.92 42.09
C SER A 616 7.48 -11.41 40.84
N VAL A 617 8.19 -12.09 39.95
CA VAL A 617 7.65 -12.61 38.69
C VAL A 617 6.82 -13.86 38.94
N ALA A 618 7.20 -14.68 39.92
CA ALA A 618 6.38 -15.78 40.39
C ALA A 618 5.05 -15.30 40.99
N ALA A 619 5.08 -14.23 41.78
CA ALA A 619 3.90 -13.59 42.36
C ALA A 619 2.95 -13.02 41.29
N ASP A 620 3.48 -12.28 40.31
CA ASP A 620 2.68 -11.77 39.19
C ASP A 620 2.02 -12.92 38.39
N ALA A 621 2.77 -13.99 38.09
CA ALA A 621 2.27 -15.14 37.33
C ALA A 621 1.21 -15.97 38.09
N ASP A 622 1.40 -16.19 39.38
CA ASP A 622 0.44 -16.92 40.22
C ASP A 622 -0.81 -16.07 40.55
N LEU A 623 -0.68 -14.74 40.71
CA LEU A 623 -1.84 -13.87 40.87
C LEU A 623 -2.70 -13.81 39.59
N LEU A 624 -2.08 -13.78 38.40
CA LEU A 624 -2.80 -13.94 37.13
C LEU A 624 -3.52 -15.29 37.06
N ARG A 625 -2.90 -16.37 37.55
CA ARG A 625 -3.55 -17.69 37.65
C ARG A 625 -4.77 -17.67 38.56
N ALA A 626 -4.66 -17.05 39.75
CA ALA A 626 -5.76 -16.91 40.70
C ALA A 626 -6.93 -16.11 40.10
N VAL A 627 -6.67 -15.00 39.40
CA VAL A 627 -7.68 -14.19 38.70
C VAL A 627 -8.38 -15.01 37.61
N ALA A 628 -7.62 -15.69 36.74
CA ALA A 628 -8.18 -16.58 35.73
C ALA A 628 -9.03 -17.72 36.35
N GLY A 629 -8.58 -18.31 37.46
CA GLY A 629 -9.29 -19.33 38.21
C GLY A 629 -10.64 -18.85 38.77
N TYR A 630 -10.67 -17.61 39.28
CA TYR A 630 -11.87 -16.99 39.83
C TYR A 630 -12.88 -16.62 38.74
N PHE A 631 -12.49 -15.83 37.74
CA PHE A 631 -13.42 -15.35 36.70
C PHE A 631 -13.88 -16.45 35.73
N SER A 632 -13.13 -17.55 35.61
CA SER A 632 -13.59 -18.74 34.88
C SER A 632 -14.67 -19.56 35.59
N GLY A 633 -14.88 -19.33 36.90
CA GLY A 633 -15.76 -20.16 37.74
C GLY A 633 -15.32 -21.63 37.85
N SER A 634 -14.12 -21.97 37.43
CA SER A 634 -13.69 -23.36 37.24
C SER A 634 -13.13 -24.02 38.50
N GLY A 635 -12.79 -23.24 39.53
CA GLY A 635 -12.10 -23.70 40.75
C GLY A 635 -10.61 -24.06 40.54
N LEU A 636 -10.29 -24.67 39.39
CA LEU A 636 -8.98 -25.20 38.98
C LEU A 636 -7.80 -24.20 38.94
N GLY A 637 -8.03 -22.92 39.23
CA GLY A 637 -6.98 -21.88 39.23
C GLY A 637 -6.75 -21.16 40.57
N LEU A 638 -7.52 -21.44 41.63
CA LEU A 638 -7.34 -20.81 42.96
C LEU A 638 -6.17 -21.45 43.73
N SER A 639 -4.96 -21.26 43.23
CA SER A 639 -3.73 -21.78 43.83
C SER A 639 -2.51 -20.95 43.42
N MET A 640 -1.50 -20.89 44.29
CA MET A 640 -0.20 -20.27 44.04
C MET A 640 0.91 -21.34 43.86
N PRO A 641 0.96 -22.08 42.73
CA PRO A 641 1.84 -23.23 42.58
C PRO A 641 3.34 -22.89 42.53
N ARG A 642 3.73 -21.67 42.14
CA ARG A 642 5.14 -21.23 42.07
C ARG A 642 5.68 -20.89 43.45
N LEU A 643 4.83 -20.37 44.35
CA LEU A 643 5.17 -20.10 45.76
C LEU A 643 5.80 -21.32 46.47
N SER A 644 5.38 -22.54 46.11
CA SER A 644 5.93 -23.81 46.62
C SER A 644 7.44 -24.04 46.40
N LYS A 645 8.15 -23.14 45.70
CA LYS A 645 9.61 -23.18 45.54
C LYS A 645 10.38 -22.34 46.55
N PHE A 646 9.78 -21.29 47.11
CA PHE A 646 10.47 -20.39 48.03
C PHE A 646 10.35 -20.93 49.45
N THR A 647 11.49 -21.20 50.08
CA THR A 647 11.59 -21.62 51.50
C THR A 647 12.44 -20.65 52.34
N ASP A 648 13.06 -19.69 51.67
CA ASP A 648 13.81 -18.59 52.24
C ASP A 648 12.84 -17.45 52.63
N PRO A 649 12.82 -17.00 53.90
CA PRO A 649 12.01 -15.86 54.33
C PRO A 649 12.23 -14.57 53.52
N GLU A 650 13.43 -14.33 52.98
CA GLU A 650 13.70 -13.13 52.17
C GLU A 650 12.96 -13.21 50.81
N GLN A 651 13.04 -14.37 50.14
CA GLN A 651 12.31 -14.64 48.89
C GLN A 651 10.79 -14.65 49.08
N LEU A 652 10.30 -15.20 50.19
CA LEU A 652 8.88 -15.12 50.57
C LEU A 652 8.45 -13.67 50.82
N GLY A 653 9.35 -12.84 51.35
CA GLY A 653 9.14 -11.41 51.54
C GLY A 653 9.02 -10.62 50.24
N ASP A 654 9.91 -10.86 49.28
CA ASP A 654 9.84 -10.27 47.94
C ASP A 654 8.56 -10.68 47.19
N TYR A 655 8.19 -11.96 47.30
CA TYR A 655 6.94 -12.49 46.74
C TYR A 655 5.71 -11.77 47.33
N ALA A 656 5.65 -11.64 48.65
CA ALA A 656 4.57 -10.93 49.34
C ALA A 656 4.52 -9.44 48.94
N SER A 657 5.65 -8.74 48.91
CA SER A 657 5.68 -7.32 48.54
C SER A 657 5.43 -7.07 47.05
N ALA A 658 5.67 -8.04 46.16
CA ALA A 658 5.20 -7.97 44.78
C ALA A 658 3.66 -8.06 44.69
N LEU A 659 3.05 -9.02 45.40
CA LEU A 659 1.59 -9.11 45.52
C LEU A 659 0.97 -7.82 46.08
N VAL A 660 1.57 -7.18 47.10
CA VAL A 660 1.08 -5.87 47.61
C VAL A 660 1.04 -4.81 46.52
N ARG A 661 2.04 -4.74 45.62
CA ARG A 661 2.09 -3.77 44.51
C ARG A 661 1.02 -4.03 43.45
N ARG A 662 0.66 -5.30 43.19
CA ARG A 662 -0.33 -5.67 42.15
C ARG A 662 -1.79 -5.61 42.60
N VAL A 663 -2.03 -5.88 43.87
CA VAL A 663 -3.38 -5.96 44.42
C VAL A 663 -4.01 -4.57 44.54
N ASP A 664 -5.26 -4.45 44.11
CA ASP A 664 -6.19 -3.39 44.52
C ASP A 664 -7.34 -3.98 45.35
N PHE A 665 -8.42 -3.22 45.55
CA PHE A 665 -9.53 -3.67 46.41
C PHE A 665 -10.20 -4.94 45.88
N ASP A 666 -10.34 -5.07 44.55
CA ASP A 666 -11.04 -6.19 43.91
C ASP A 666 -10.22 -7.49 43.92
N LEU A 667 -8.89 -7.38 43.82
CA LEU A 667 -7.99 -8.54 43.80
C LEU A 667 -7.70 -9.11 45.19
N GLY A 668 -7.91 -8.33 46.25
CA GLY A 668 -7.64 -8.74 47.64
C GLY A 668 -8.33 -10.05 48.05
N PRO A 669 -9.65 -10.21 47.86
CA PRO A 669 -10.35 -11.46 48.16
C PRO A 669 -9.88 -12.65 47.32
N ILE A 670 -9.62 -12.44 46.02
CA ILE A 670 -9.17 -13.50 45.09
C ILE A 670 -7.80 -14.04 45.50
N MET A 671 -6.87 -13.13 45.84
CA MET A 671 -5.54 -13.50 46.32
C MET A 671 -5.61 -14.21 47.68
N ALA A 672 -6.42 -13.72 48.62
CA ALA A 672 -6.59 -14.35 49.94
C ALA A 672 -7.12 -15.78 49.79
N GLU A 673 -8.12 -15.98 48.95
CA GLU A 673 -8.72 -17.29 48.69
C GLU A 673 -7.74 -18.26 48.00
N ALA A 674 -6.94 -17.79 47.04
CA ALA A 674 -5.96 -18.61 46.32
C ALA A 674 -4.66 -18.89 47.11
N LEU A 675 -4.29 -18.05 48.08
CA LEU A 675 -3.23 -18.35 49.05
C LEU A 675 -3.71 -19.30 50.15
N LEU A 676 -4.98 -19.22 50.57
CA LEU A 676 -5.54 -20.22 51.46
C LEU A 676 -5.67 -21.58 50.74
N GLY A 677 -6.37 -21.64 49.60
CA GLY A 677 -6.61 -22.91 48.88
C GLY A 677 -7.34 -23.96 49.74
N ASP A 678 -7.25 -25.24 49.39
CA ASP A 678 -7.96 -26.33 50.08
C ASP A 678 -7.20 -26.90 51.31
N ALA A 679 -5.97 -26.46 51.53
CA ALA A 679 -5.05 -27.02 52.51
C ALA A 679 -4.18 -25.94 53.15
N PRO A 680 -3.89 -26.02 54.46
CA PRO A 680 -2.85 -25.18 55.05
C PRO A 680 -1.48 -25.54 54.44
N ASP A 681 -0.73 -24.49 54.10
CA ASP A 681 0.66 -24.54 53.66
C ASP A 681 1.41 -23.41 54.38
N ASP A 682 2.58 -23.71 54.96
CA ASP A 682 3.32 -22.78 55.81
C ASP A 682 3.90 -21.60 55.02
N ASN A 683 4.24 -21.78 53.74
CA ASN A 683 4.77 -20.70 52.88
C ASN A 683 3.65 -19.75 52.46
N CYS A 684 2.50 -20.30 52.05
CA CYS A 684 1.27 -19.53 51.86
C CYS A 684 0.89 -18.75 53.12
N TRP A 685 1.00 -19.37 54.30
CA TRP A 685 0.68 -18.73 55.58
C TRP A 685 1.65 -17.61 55.97
N ALA A 686 2.95 -17.79 55.72
CA ALA A 686 3.95 -16.75 55.91
C ALA A 686 3.66 -15.53 55.01
N VAL A 687 3.40 -15.76 53.72
CA VAL A 687 3.03 -14.72 52.75
C VAL A 687 1.72 -14.03 53.17
N LEU A 688 0.67 -14.76 53.55
CA LEU A 688 -0.59 -14.18 54.05
C LEU A 688 -0.37 -13.30 55.29
N THR A 689 0.46 -13.76 56.23
CA THR A 689 0.76 -13.01 57.45
C THR A 689 1.45 -11.68 57.13
N GLN A 690 2.45 -11.71 56.25
CA GLN A 690 3.15 -10.49 55.79
C GLN A 690 2.22 -9.57 54.97
N LEU A 691 1.35 -10.13 54.14
CA LEU A 691 0.36 -9.37 53.37
C LEU A 691 -0.63 -8.62 54.27
N MET A 692 -1.13 -9.25 55.35
CA MET A 692 -2.00 -8.58 56.32
C MET A 692 -1.27 -7.46 57.07
N GLN A 693 0.01 -7.65 57.40
CA GLN A 693 0.84 -6.62 58.04
C GLN A 693 1.12 -5.42 57.10
N GLN A 694 1.49 -5.68 55.85
CA GLN A 694 1.75 -4.63 54.86
C GLN A 694 0.46 -3.96 54.36
N ARG A 695 -0.69 -4.63 54.46
CA ARG A 695 -1.98 -4.15 53.97
C ARG A 695 -3.17 -4.67 54.79
N PRO A 696 -3.53 -4.01 55.92
CA PRO A 696 -4.59 -4.46 56.82
C PRO A 696 -5.98 -4.63 56.21
N SER A 697 -6.28 -4.03 55.05
CA SER A 697 -7.57 -4.26 54.35
C SER A 697 -7.77 -5.71 53.90
N LEU A 698 -6.69 -6.50 53.80
CA LEU A 698 -6.74 -7.93 53.46
C LEU A 698 -7.20 -8.79 54.65
N GLU A 699 -7.19 -8.27 55.87
CA GLU A 699 -7.51 -9.07 57.05
C GLU A 699 -8.96 -9.55 57.05
N SER A 700 -9.92 -8.80 56.48
CA SER A 700 -11.31 -9.28 56.35
C SER A 700 -11.42 -10.49 55.45
N PRO A 701 -11.05 -10.46 54.14
CA PRO A 701 -11.17 -11.64 53.28
C PRO A 701 -10.37 -12.85 53.79
N VAL A 702 -9.23 -12.65 54.46
CA VAL A 702 -8.51 -13.75 55.12
C VAL A 702 -9.31 -14.31 56.30
N ARG A 703 -9.88 -13.47 57.18
CA ARG A 703 -10.80 -13.89 58.25
C ARG A 703 -12.03 -14.61 57.69
N ASP A 704 -12.57 -14.17 56.55
CA ASP A 704 -13.74 -14.76 55.91
C ASP A 704 -13.44 -16.15 55.34
N GLY A 705 -12.43 -16.26 54.47
CA GLY A 705 -12.00 -17.53 53.87
C GLY A 705 -11.50 -18.55 54.90
N LEU A 706 -10.77 -18.11 55.93
CA LEU A 706 -10.30 -18.98 57.02
C LEU A 706 -11.44 -19.40 57.96
N ALA A 707 -12.44 -18.54 58.22
CA ALA A 707 -13.61 -18.92 59.01
C ALA A 707 -14.44 -20.03 58.35
N GLN A 708 -14.59 -19.97 57.03
CA GLN A 708 -15.23 -21.03 56.24
C GLN A 708 -14.45 -22.35 56.36
N ARG A 709 -13.13 -22.30 56.18
CA ARG A 709 -12.23 -23.48 56.27
C ARG A 709 -12.21 -24.13 57.65
N LEU A 710 -12.09 -23.32 58.72
CA LEU A 710 -12.18 -23.79 60.10
C LEU A 710 -13.55 -24.40 60.44
N SER A 711 -14.61 -24.01 59.74
CA SER A 711 -15.95 -24.60 59.91
C SER A 711 -16.09 -25.97 59.25
N VAL A 712 -15.26 -26.28 58.24
CA VAL A 712 -15.24 -27.57 57.53
C VAL A 712 -14.25 -28.54 58.17
N ASP A 713 -12.98 -28.13 58.35
CA ASP A 713 -11.93 -28.94 58.98
C ASP A 713 -10.96 -28.08 59.80
N TYR A 714 -11.40 -27.68 60.98
CA TYR A 714 -10.54 -27.03 61.98
C TYR A 714 -9.25 -27.81 62.30
N SER A 715 -9.29 -29.14 62.24
CA SER A 715 -8.22 -29.99 62.76
C SER A 715 -6.96 -29.94 61.88
N ARG A 716 -7.16 -29.83 60.57
CA ARG A 716 -6.09 -29.56 59.59
C ARG A 716 -5.64 -28.10 59.69
N TRP A 717 -6.57 -27.15 59.63
CA TRP A 717 -6.26 -25.72 59.57
C TRP A 717 -5.57 -25.15 60.81
N LEU A 718 -5.79 -25.73 61.99
CA LEU A 718 -5.06 -25.37 63.22
C LEU A 718 -3.65 -26.01 63.34
N GLN A 719 -3.11 -26.60 62.28
CA GLN A 719 -1.70 -27.00 62.25
C GLN A 719 -0.81 -25.74 62.17
N LEU A 720 -1.22 -24.76 61.36
CA LEU A 720 -0.65 -23.42 61.28
C LEU A 720 -0.58 -22.73 62.65
N ARG A 721 0.42 -21.88 62.85
CA ARG A 721 0.46 -20.95 63.98
C ARG A 721 -0.32 -19.68 63.60
N LEU A 722 -1.59 -19.65 64.01
CA LEU A 722 -2.46 -18.47 63.83
C LEU A 722 -2.08 -17.38 64.86
N PRO A 723 -1.92 -16.11 64.45
CA PRO A 723 -1.72 -14.98 65.37
C PRO A 723 -2.89 -14.78 66.35
N ASP A 724 -2.60 -14.36 67.59
CA ASP A 724 -3.59 -14.23 68.66
C ASP A 724 -4.68 -13.20 68.36
N ASP A 725 -4.34 -12.08 67.71
CA ASP A 725 -5.27 -11.06 67.25
C ASP A 725 -6.26 -11.60 66.21
N LEU A 726 -5.76 -12.38 65.23
CA LEU A 726 -6.59 -13.07 64.25
C LEU A 726 -7.49 -14.13 64.89
N VAL A 727 -6.96 -14.93 65.83
CA VAL A 727 -7.72 -15.93 66.59
C VAL A 727 -8.83 -15.28 67.40
N ASN A 728 -8.53 -14.16 68.07
CA ASN A 728 -9.51 -13.37 68.82
C ASN A 728 -10.61 -12.83 67.88
N ALA A 729 -10.25 -12.21 66.76
CA ALA A 729 -11.20 -11.68 65.79
C ALA A 729 -12.09 -12.77 65.18
N LEU A 730 -11.52 -13.94 64.87
CA LEU A 730 -12.28 -15.11 64.41
C LEU A 730 -13.23 -15.65 65.48
N SER A 731 -12.81 -15.71 66.76
CA SER A 731 -13.67 -16.23 67.84
C SER A 731 -14.90 -15.37 68.17
N HIS A 732 -14.93 -14.10 67.73
CA HIS A 732 -16.13 -13.27 67.81
C HIS A 732 -17.21 -13.64 66.77
N ARG A 733 -16.89 -14.49 65.78
CA ARG A 733 -17.88 -15.06 64.84
C ARG A 733 -18.63 -16.19 65.55
N GLY A 734 -19.97 -16.14 65.53
CA GLY A 734 -20.82 -16.98 66.40
C GLY A 734 -20.65 -18.50 66.25
N ASN A 735 -20.17 -18.98 65.10
CA ASN A 735 -19.84 -20.39 64.83
C ASN A 735 -18.43 -20.81 65.31
N LEU A 736 -17.58 -19.85 65.69
CA LEU A 736 -16.15 -20.05 66.01
C LEU A 736 -15.77 -19.64 67.45
N GLY A 737 -16.74 -19.39 68.34
CA GLY A 737 -16.47 -19.05 69.74
C GLY A 737 -15.66 -20.10 70.55
N TRP A 738 -15.48 -21.30 70.01
CA TRP A 738 -14.59 -22.34 70.56
C TRP A 738 -13.10 -22.12 70.18
N LEU A 739 -12.80 -21.32 69.16
CA LEU A 739 -11.49 -21.27 68.50
C LEU A 739 -10.36 -20.86 69.44
N HIS A 740 -10.51 -19.75 70.17
CA HIS A 740 -9.51 -19.24 71.11
C HIS A 740 -9.11 -20.33 72.14
N SER A 741 -10.09 -21.01 72.73
CA SER A 741 -9.86 -22.09 73.68
C SER A 741 -9.14 -23.31 73.07
N VAL A 742 -9.51 -23.68 71.84
CA VAL A 742 -8.93 -24.84 71.14
C VAL A 742 -7.50 -24.55 70.66
N VAL A 743 -7.21 -23.31 70.21
CA VAL A 743 -5.85 -22.85 69.90
C VAL A 743 -4.99 -22.82 71.17
N GLY A 744 -5.51 -22.28 72.29
CA GLY A 744 -4.81 -22.26 73.57
C GLY A 744 -4.45 -23.67 74.07
N LEU A 745 -5.35 -24.64 73.90
CA LEU A 745 -5.07 -26.05 74.17
C LEU A 745 -3.97 -26.60 73.25
N ARG A 746 -4.09 -26.41 71.92
CA ARG A 746 -3.08 -26.89 70.95
C ARG A 746 -1.69 -26.32 71.19
N ASN A 747 -1.58 -25.04 71.55
CA ASN A 747 -0.30 -24.41 71.83
C ASN A 747 0.35 -25.04 73.08
N ILE A 748 -0.40 -25.25 74.16
CA ILE A 748 0.10 -25.93 75.38
C ILE A 748 0.53 -27.38 75.09
N ILE A 749 -0.21 -28.13 74.25
CA ILE A 749 0.20 -29.48 73.83
C ILE A 749 1.49 -29.43 73.01
N ARG A 750 1.57 -28.52 72.01
CA ARG A 750 2.73 -28.36 71.12
C ARG A 750 3.99 -27.94 71.88
N ASP A 751 3.82 -27.17 72.96
CA ASP A 751 4.90 -26.70 73.84
C ASP A 751 5.21 -27.70 74.99
N GLY A 752 4.64 -28.91 74.98
CA GLY A 752 4.95 -29.98 75.94
C GLY A 752 4.39 -29.77 77.36
N GLY A 753 3.28 -29.04 77.50
CA GLY A 753 2.67 -28.73 78.80
C GLY A 753 2.10 -29.94 79.54
N SER A 754 2.20 -29.91 80.88
CA SER A 754 1.75 -31.01 81.74
C SER A 754 0.23 -31.18 81.77
N THR A 755 -0.22 -32.35 82.23
CA THR A 755 -1.63 -32.74 82.38
C THR A 755 -2.43 -31.70 83.18
N GLU A 756 -1.87 -31.09 84.22
CA GLU A 756 -2.54 -30.04 85.01
C GLU A 756 -2.70 -28.74 84.25
N ARG A 757 -1.76 -28.40 83.35
CA ARG A 757 -1.79 -27.19 82.52
C ARG A 757 -2.80 -27.35 81.37
N VAL A 758 -2.86 -28.54 80.78
CA VAL A 758 -3.94 -28.96 79.86
C VAL A 758 -5.29 -28.89 80.58
N ALA A 759 -5.42 -29.50 81.76
CA ALA A 759 -6.65 -29.48 82.56
C ALA A 759 -7.12 -28.05 82.91
N GLN A 760 -6.20 -27.15 83.24
CA GLN A 760 -6.51 -25.76 83.57
C GLN A 760 -7.10 -24.99 82.37
N VAL A 761 -6.57 -25.16 81.16
CA VAL A 761 -7.13 -24.48 79.98
C VAL A 761 -8.46 -25.12 79.54
N VAL A 762 -8.59 -26.44 79.60
CA VAL A 762 -9.85 -27.13 79.32
C VAL A 762 -10.94 -26.74 80.34
N ALA A 763 -10.61 -26.61 81.63
CA ALA A 763 -11.55 -26.15 82.65
C ALA A 763 -12.00 -24.69 82.43
N ASN A 764 -11.09 -23.79 82.06
CA ASN A 764 -11.42 -22.41 81.71
C ASN A 764 -12.30 -22.32 80.44
N ALA A 765 -12.09 -23.23 79.49
CA ALA A 765 -12.84 -23.29 78.23
C ALA A 765 -14.26 -23.89 78.36
N CYS A 766 -14.51 -24.68 79.41
CA CYS A 766 -15.75 -25.43 79.60
C CYS A 766 -16.51 -25.09 80.92
N PRO A 767 -16.73 -23.81 81.27
CA PRO A 767 -17.34 -23.41 82.55
C PRO A 767 -18.77 -23.92 82.73
N SER A 768 -19.47 -24.24 81.62
CA SER A 768 -20.82 -24.81 81.60
C SER A 768 -20.87 -26.34 81.74
N LEU A 769 -19.75 -27.00 82.07
CA LEU A 769 -19.64 -28.48 82.09
C LEU A 769 -20.02 -29.14 80.75
N SER A 770 -19.72 -28.48 79.65
CA SER A 770 -19.94 -28.96 78.28
C SER A 770 -18.75 -28.66 77.37
N PHE A 771 -18.31 -29.67 76.62
CA PHE A 771 -17.28 -29.55 75.60
C PHE A 771 -17.90 -29.11 74.26
N SER A 772 -17.23 -28.23 73.51
CA SER A 772 -17.50 -28.12 72.07
C SER A 772 -17.00 -29.38 71.36
N ARG A 773 -17.56 -29.68 70.17
CA ARG A 773 -17.13 -30.84 69.37
C ARG A 773 -15.64 -30.76 69.03
N GLN A 774 -15.15 -29.55 68.79
CA GLN A 774 -13.75 -29.25 68.48
C GLN A 774 -12.84 -29.45 69.69
N MET A 775 -13.24 -28.96 70.87
CA MET A 775 -12.49 -29.17 72.11
C MET A 775 -12.43 -30.66 72.50
N ALA A 776 -13.54 -31.38 72.39
CA ALA A 776 -13.56 -32.83 72.60
C ALA A 776 -12.63 -33.55 71.60
N GLY A 777 -12.70 -33.17 70.32
CA GLY A 777 -11.89 -33.76 69.25
C GLY A 777 -10.38 -33.61 69.46
N GLU A 778 -9.89 -32.43 69.86
CA GLU A 778 -8.47 -32.22 70.16
C GLU A 778 -8.01 -32.99 71.40
N ILE A 779 -8.81 -33.03 72.46
CA ILE A 779 -8.48 -33.83 73.66
C ILE A 779 -8.44 -35.32 73.32
N ILE A 780 -9.38 -35.81 72.50
CA ILE A 780 -9.40 -37.21 72.02
C ILE A 780 -8.17 -37.52 71.15
N ALA A 781 -7.78 -36.60 70.25
CA ALA A 781 -6.59 -36.77 69.41
C ALA A 781 -5.31 -36.84 70.26
N TRP A 782 -5.11 -35.87 71.15
CA TRP A 782 -3.97 -35.85 72.07
C TRP A 782 -3.91 -37.10 72.95
N LEU A 783 -5.01 -37.48 73.60
CA LEU A 783 -5.08 -38.69 74.43
C LEU A 783 -4.88 -39.99 73.64
N GLY A 784 -5.11 -39.99 72.32
CA GLY A 784 -4.80 -41.12 71.44
C GLY A 784 -3.30 -41.34 71.21
N GLU A 785 -2.49 -40.29 71.40
CA GLU A 785 -1.02 -40.35 71.33
C GLU A 785 -0.36 -40.58 72.71
N GLN A 786 -1.11 -40.38 73.81
CA GLN A 786 -0.65 -40.57 75.18
C GLN A 786 -0.93 -41.98 75.73
N GLN A 787 -0.28 -42.31 76.85
CA GLN A 787 -0.62 -43.51 77.61
C GLN A 787 -2.00 -43.36 78.29
N PRO A 788 -2.80 -44.42 78.45
CA PRO A 788 -4.16 -44.31 79.01
C PRO A 788 -4.21 -43.78 80.45
N ALA A 789 -3.13 -43.91 81.22
CA ALA A 789 -2.98 -43.26 82.52
C ALA A 789 -3.14 -41.73 82.45
N VAL A 790 -2.60 -41.09 81.41
CA VAL A 790 -2.69 -39.62 81.21
C VAL A 790 -4.12 -39.16 81.00
N ALA A 791 -4.99 -39.98 80.40
CA ALA A 791 -6.40 -39.68 80.27
C ALA A 791 -7.15 -39.75 81.62
N TYR A 792 -6.77 -40.70 82.48
CA TYR A 792 -7.31 -40.82 83.83
C TYR A 792 -6.83 -39.67 84.72
N GLU A 793 -5.55 -39.31 84.64
CA GLU A 793 -4.98 -38.13 85.30
C GLU A 793 -5.63 -36.83 84.82
N LEU A 794 -5.86 -36.67 83.51
CA LEU A 794 -6.59 -35.51 82.97
C LEU A 794 -8.02 -35.49 83.52
N ALA A 795 -8.75 -36.61 83.50
CA ALA A 795 -10.10 -36.66 84.05
C ALA A 795 -10.15 -36.30 85.54
N ARG A 796 -9.18 -36.77 86.34
CA ARG A 796 -9.02 -36.39 87.75
C ARG A 796 -8.72 -34.90 87.90
N ALA A 797 -7.73 -34.37 87.18
CA ALA A 797 -7.35 -32.96 87.23
C ALA A 797 -8.48 -32.03 86.77
N LEU A 798 -9.33 -32.46 85.82
CA LEU A 798 -10.53 -31.74 85.40
C LEU A 798 -11.61 -31.75 86.50
N ASP A 799 -11.86 -32.88 87.17
CA ASP A 799 -12.80 -32.94 88.31
C ASP A 799 -12.29 -32.19 89.55
N GLU A 800 -10.98 -32.02 89.71
CA GLU A 800 -10.35 -31.17 90.74
C GLU A 800 -10.49 -29.67 90.43
N ARG A 801 -10.40 -29.27 89.16
CA ARG A 801 -10.58 -27.87 88.73
C ARG A 801 -12.07 -27.45 88.64
N LEU A 802 -12.93 -28.33 88.12
CA LEU A 802 -14.36 -28.08 87.94
C LEU A 802 -15.15 -29.40 88.09
N ARG A 803 -15.60 -29.67 89.31
CA ARG A 803 -16.21 -30.94 89.73
C ARG A 803 -17.33 -31.42 88.81
N GLY A 804 -17.09 -32.54 88.11
CA GLY A 804 -17.99 -33.16 87.13
C GLY A 804 -17.48 -33.09 85.69
N LEU A 805 -16.46 -32.26 85.40
CA LEU A 805 -15.89 -32.08 84.07
C LEU A 805 -15.11 -33.31 83.58
N GLY A 806 -14.45 -34.07 84.46
CA GLY A 806 -13.80 -35.34 84.13
C GLY A 806 -14.82 -36.41 83.71
N ARG A 807 -15.94 -36.51 84.42
CA ARG A 807 -17.07 -37.37 84.00
C ARG A 807 -17.66 -36.94 82.66
N LYS A 808 -17.71 -35.64 82.39
CA LYS A 808 -18.15 -35.09 81.09
C LYS A 808 -17.15 -35.38 79.97
N LEU A 809 -15.83 -35.40 80.25
CA LEU A 809 -14.80 -35.83 79.29
C LEU A 809 -15.00 -37.30 78.92
N HIS A 810 -15.15 -38.19 79.90
CA HIS A 810 -15.45 -39.61 79.61
C HIS A 810 -16.77 -39.78 78.83
N ALA A 811 -17.79 -38.96 79.10
CA ALA A 811 -19.03 -38.96 78.32
C ALA A 811 -18.82 -38.49 76.87
N ALA A 812 -17.96 -37.49 76.63
CA ALA A 812 -17.60 -37.03 75.29
C ALA A 812 -16.78 -38.08 74.53
N ILE A 813 -15.73 -38.64 75.16
CA ILE A 813 -14.94 -39.78 74.65
C ILE A 813 -15.86 -40.97 74.32
N ARG A 814 -16.89 -41.24 75.15
CA ARG A 814 -17.86 -42.30 74.88
C ARG A 814 -18.70 -42.03 73.63
N LEU A 815 -19.13 -40.78 73.42
CA LEU A 815 -20.07 -40.39 72.37
C LEU A 815 -19.43 -40.07 71.03
N ASP A 816 -18.15 -39.69 70.98
CA ASP A 816 -17.46 -39.46 69.69
C ASP A 816 -17.08 -40.79 69.02
N GLU A 817 -17.33 -40.90 67.72
CA GLU A 817 -17.03 -42.09 66.92
C GLU A 817 -15.52 -42.26 66.71
N ARG A 818 -14.78 -41.15 66.59
CA ARG A 818 -13.32 -41.14 66.37
C ARG A 818 -12.55 -41.71 67.56
N ALA A 819 -13.13 -41.62 68.76
CA ALA A 819 -12.54 -42.12 70.00
C ALA A 819 -12.54 -43.66 70.13
N GLY A 820 -12.91 -44.44 69.10
CA GLY A 820 -13.04 -45.90 69.17
C GLY A 820 -11.87 -46.63 69.85
N ALA A 821 -10.66 -46.45 69.35
CA ALA A 821 -9.45 -47.09 69.90
C ALA A 821 -9.08 -46.56 71.29
N LEU A 822 -9.34 -45.27 71.56
CA LEU A 822 -9.12 -44.66 72.88
C LEU A 822 -10.10 -45.23 73.91
N ARG A 823 -11.39 -45.39 73.58
CA ARG A 823 -12.39 -46.03 74.45
C ARG A 823 -11.96 -47.44 74.86
N GLU A 824 -11.56 -48.27 73.90
CA GLU A 824 -11.15 -49.65 74.18
C GLU A 824 -9.89 -49.70 75.04
N THR A 825 -8.90 -48.85 74.75
CA THR A 825 -7.65 -48.77 75.51
C THR A 825 -7.87 -48.24 76.94
N LEU A 826 -8.81 -47.30 77.13
CA LEU A 826 -9.21 -46.83 78.45
C LEU A 826 -10.06 -47.84 79.22
N MET A 827 -10.94 -48.61 78.57
CA MET A 827 -11.65 -49.71 79.22
C MET A 827 -10.67 -50.77 79.72
N ARG A 828 -9.75 -51.25 78.87
CA ARG A 828 -8.71 -52.21 79.27
C ARG A 828 -7.81 -51.68 80.39
N PHE A 829 -7.49 -50.38 80.39
CA PHE A 829 -6.73 -49.76 81.48
C PHE A 829 -7.54 -49.68 82.79
N LEU A 830 -8.81 -49.26 82.73
CA LEU A 830 -9.69 -49.17 83.91
C LEU A 830 -10.03 -50.54 84.48
N GLU A 831 -10.17 -51.58 83.65
CA GLU A 831 -10.32 -52.97 84.07
C GLU A 831 -9.06 -53.46 84.80
N SER A 832 -7.87 -53.18 84.24
CA SER A 832 -6.58 -53.49 84.87
C SER A 832 -6.37 -52.74 86.20
N GLU A 833 -6.75 -51.46 86.28
CA GLU A 833 -6.70 -50.67 87.51
C GLU A 833 -7.73 -51.14 88.53
N GLU A 834 -8.96 -51.49 88.14
CA GLU A 834 -9.94 -52.04 89.08
C GLU A 834 -9.49 -53.41 89.61
N ASP A 835 -8.95 -54.29 88.76
CA ASP A 835 -8.40 -55.58 89.19
C ASP A 835 -7.19 -55.39 90.12
N CYS A 836 -6.31 -54.42 89.84
CA CYS A 836 -5.18 -54.07 90.71
C CYS A 836 -5.66 -53.52 92.06
N LEU A 837 -6.61 -52.58 92.07
CA LEU A 837 -7.24 -52.04 93.27
C LEU A 837 -8.07 -53.09 94.03
N ARG A 838 -8.63 -54.09 93.35
CA ARG A 838 -9.32 -55.24 93.96
C ARG A 838 -8.32 -56.19 94.61
N GLY A 839 -7.14 -56.37 94.00
CA GLY A 839 -5.98 -57.05 94.58
C GLY A 839 -5.50 -56.36 95.86
N TYR A 840 -5.13 -55.08 95.79
CA TYR A 840 -4.73 -54.31 96.97
C TYR A 840 -5.82 -54.27 98.06
N ARG A 841 -7.11 -54.19 97.69
CA ARG A 841 -8.20 -54.29 98.66
C ARG A 841 -8.25 -55.67 99.32
N ALA A 842 -8.06 -56.76 98.58
CA ALA A 842 -8.05 -58.11 99.15
C ALA A 842 -6.86 -58.33 100.11
N GLU A 843 -5.69 -57.76 99.81
CA GLU A 843 -4.53 -57.76 100.72
C GLU A 843 -4.78 -56.90 101.97
N LEU A 844 -5.30 -55.68 101.80
CA LEU A 844 -5.61 -54.75 102.89
C LEU A 844 -6.79 -55.22 103.76
N SER A 845 -7.73 -55.99 103.22
CA SER A 845 -8.92 -56.51 103.94
C SER A 845 -8.69 -57.88 104.56
N GLY A 846 -7.44 -58.22 104.92
CA GLY A 846 -6.97 -59.55 105.30
C GLY A 846 -7.70 -60.25 106.45
N LEU A 847 -8.89 -60.78 106.18
CA LEU A 847 -9.63 -61.74 106.99
C LEU A 847 -10.15 -62.87 106.08
N PRO A 848 -9.97 -64.15 106.46
CA PRO A 848 -10.27 -65.27 105.57
C PRO A 848 -11.79 -65.46 105.39
N GLN A 849 -12.28 -65.44 104.15
CA GLN A 849 -13.66 -65.84 103.87
C GLN A 849 -13.83 -67.35 104.04
N VAL A 850 -14.59 -67.73 105.07
CA VAL A 850 -14.99 -69.11 105.31
C VAL A 850 -16.00 -69.54 104.24
N THR A 851 -15.65 -70.57 103.46
CA THR A 851 -16.56 -71.19 102.50
C THR A 851 -17.77 -71.83 103.20
N VAL A 852 -18.96 -71.30 102.95
CA VAL A 852 -20.23 -72.00 103.18
C VAL A 852 -20.68 -72.64 101.86
N ARG A 853 -21.19 -73.88 101.90
CA ARG A 853 -21.31 -74.76 100.73
C ARG A 853 -22.63 -75.53 100.77
N GLN A 854 -23.28 -75.70 99.61
CA GLN A 854 -24.38 -76.65 99.33
C GLN A 854 -25.74 -76.36 100.03
N PRO A 855 -26.86 -77.04 99.66
CA PRO A 855 -27.10 -78.03 98.57
C PRO A 855 -27.90 -77.45 97.38
N TRP A 856 -27.74 -77.91 96.13
CA TRP A 856 -28.01 -79.26 95.56
C TRP A 856 -29.50 -79.68 95.56
N SER A 857 -30.13 -79.55 94.39
CA SER A 857 -31.19 -80.45 93.90
C SER A 857 -30.93 -80.72 92.41
N SER A 858 -31.39 -81.87 91.90
CA SER A 858 -30.80 -82.49 90.70
C SER A 858 -31.81 -83.21 89.81
N SER A 859 -31.65 -83.11 88.49
CA SER A 859 -32.15 -84.08 87.50
C SER A 859 -31.36 -83.99 86.19
N PRO A 860 -31.28 -85.09 85.39
CA PRO A 860 -29.99 -85.43 84.76
C PRO A 860 -30.14 -85.68 83.22
N PRO A 861 -29.37 -86.56 82.52
CA PRO A 861 -28.52 -86.04 81.45
C PRO A 861 -28.65 -86.74 80.07
N LEU A 862 -28.16 -86.05 79.03
CA LEU A 862 -27.69 -86.51 77.70
C LEU A 862 -27.52 -85.22 76.85
N GLY A 863 -26.69 -85.13 75.81
CA GLY A 863 -25.74 -86.06 75.20
C GLY A 863 -25.11 -85.35 73.98
N SER A 864 -23.84 -85.61 73.65
CA SER A 864 -23.11 -84.83 72.65
C SER A 864 -23.47 -85.15 71.20
N HIS A 865 -23.78 -84.14 70.38
CA HIS A 865 -23.14 -83.83 69.08
C HIS A 865 -23.96 -82.84 68.23
N GLY A 866 -23.31 -82.22 67.24
CA GLY A 866 -23.97 -81.76 66.00
C GLY A 866 -24.37 -80.29 65.95
N GLY A 867 -23.81 -79.56 64.98
CA GLY A 867 -24.12 -78.15 64.75
C GLY A 867 -25.41 -77.88 63.97
N SER A 868 -25.54 -76.60 63.61
CA SER A 868 -26.32 -76.07 62.47
C SER A 868 -27.81 -76.41 62.34
N GLY A 869 -28.65 -75.41 62.64
CA GLY A 869 -29.64 -74.94 61.64
C GLY A 869 -31.12 -75.21 61.89
N SER A 870 -31.86 -74.18 62.31
CA SER A 870 -33.28 -73.97 62.01
C SER A 870 -33.65 -72.50 62.32
N GLY A 871 -34.53 -71.79 61.61
CA GLY A 871 -35.21 -72.14 60.36
C GLY A 871 -36.69 -71.77 60.37
N SER A 872 -37.17 -71.06 59.34
CA SER A 872 -38.59 -71.08 58.96
C SER A 872 -38.80 -70.76 57.47
N TYR A 873 -39.89 -71.30 56.94
CA TYR A 873 -40.33 -71.32 55.54
C TYR A 873 -40.82 -69.93 55.06
N GLY A 874 -40.85 -69.62 53.76
CA GLY A 874 -40.46 -70.42 52.59
C GLY A 874 -41.03 -69.88 51.26
N SER A 875 -41.15 -70.76 50.26
CA SER A 875 -41.88 -70.60 48.98
C SER A 875 -41.45 -69.54 47.95
N SER A 876 -40.65 -70.00 46.97
CA SER A 876 -40.95 -69.97 45.52
C SER A 876 -41.79 -68.82 44.89
N GLY A 877 -41.17 -68.09 43.96
CA GLY A 877 -41.81 -67.23 42.92
C GLY A 877 -40.75 -66.34 42.26
N SER A 878 -40.21 -66.65 41.07
CA SER A 878 -40.78 -66.57 39.70
C SER A 878 -40.72 -65.18 39.06
N SER A 879 -39.82 -65.04 38.06
CA SER A 879 -39.96 -64.27 36.81
C SER A 879 -40.53 -62.83 36.79
N GLY A 880 -39.76 -61.86 36.26
CA GLY A 880 -40.33 -60.63 35.70
C GLY A 880 -39.32 -59.54 35.32
N HIS A 881 -39.18 -59.22 34.03
CA HIS A 881 -38.67 -57.92 33.58
C HIS A 881 -39.80 -56.88 33.63
N GLY A 882 -39.51 -55.62 33.98
CA GLY A 882 -40.52 -54.56 34.08
C GLY A 882 -39.96 -53.15 33.89
N SER A 883 -40.51 -52.45 32.89
CA SER A 883 -40.20 -51.10 32.39
C SER A 883 -39.79 -50.00 33.40
N SER A 884 -38.92 -49.11 32.94
CA SER A 884 -38.84 -47.71 33.40
C SER A 884 -40.14 -46.93 33.16
N GLY A 885 -40.40 -45.89 33.95
CA GLY A 885 -41.49 -44.93 33.75
C GLY A 885 -41.18 -43.58 34.39
N SER A 886 -41.74 -42.48 33.83
CA SER A 886 -41.50 -41.11 34.30
C SER A 886 -42.74 -40.23 34.10
N GLY A 887 -42.94 -39.26 35.01
CA GLY A 887 -44.08 -38.35 35.12
C GLY A 887 -44.11 -37.71 36.52
N TYR A 888 -44.80 -36.61 36.79
CA TYR A 888 -45.71 -35.80 35.96
C TYR A 888 -45.82 -34.36 36.54
N TYR A 889 -46.61 -33.49 35.88
CA TYR A 889 -47.10 -32.13 36.22
C TYR A 889 -46.57 -31.00 35.31
N GLY A 890 -47.39 -30.19 34.63
CA GLY A 890 -48.84 -30.33 34.35
C GLY A 890 -49.54 -29.06 33.79
N ASN A 891 -50.48 -29.25 32.86
CA ASN A 891 -51.63 -28.37 32.48
C ASN A 891 -51.31 -27.00 31.80
N ASP A 892 -52.20 -26.33 31.06
CA ASP A 892 -53.28 -26.63 30.07
C ASP A 892 -53.82 -25.26 29.57
N ALA A 893 -54.42 -25.02 28.39
CA ALA A 893 -54.75 -25.81 27.18
C ALA A 893 -54.60 -24.87 25.92
N SER A 894 -55.37 -24.77 24.81
CA SER A 894 -56.68 -25.26 24.33
C SER A 894 -56.81 -25.28 22.79
N GLN A 895 -57.51 -26.30 22.28
CA GLN A 895 -58.46 -26.34 21.13
C GLN A 895 -58.20 -25.67 19.75
N HIS A 896 -58.12 -26.55 18.72
CA HIS A 896 -58.70 -26.49 17.35
C HIS A 896 -58.21 -25.42 16.33
N GLY A 897 -58.22 -25.64 15.00
CA GLY A 897 -58.67 -26.79 14.18
C GLY A 897 -58.24 -26.69 12.69
N ARG A 898 -58.37 -27.78 11.90
CA ARG A 898 -57.74 -28.01 10.56
C ARG A 898 -58.40 -27.37 9.32
N SER A 899 -57.60 -27.30 8.23
CA SER A 899 -57.94 -27.44 6.78
C SER A 899 -58.30 -26.21 5.91
N ALA A 900 -57.94 -26.30 4.61
CA ALA A 900 -58.32 -25.43 3.47
C ALA A 900 -59.40 -26.12 2.57
N PRO A 901 -60.05 -25.43 1.60
CA PRO A 901 -59.50 -25.26 0.23
C PRO A 901 -59.95 -23.96 -0.52
N ASP A 902 -59.96 -23.96 -1.86
CA ASP A 902 -59.97 -22.78 -2.79
C ASP A 902 -61.32 -22.15 -3.24
N ALA A 903 -61.24 -20.83 -3.53
CA ALA A 903 -61.93 -20.06 -4.60
C ALA A 903 -63.47 -19.72 -4.48
N PRO A 904 -64.15 -19.11 -5.50
CA PRO A 904 -64.44 -17.65 -5.61
C PRO A 904 -65.96 -17.36 -5.90
N PRO A 905 -66.48 -16.26 -6.54
CA PRO A 905 -65.94 -14.99 -7.09
C PRO A 905 -66.84 -13.71 -6.83
N TYR A 906 -66.86 -12.75 -7.79
CA TYR A 906 -67.74 -11.55 -8.02
C TYR A 906 -67.33 -10.13 -7.51
N SER A 907 -67.82 -9.11 -8.23
CA SER A 907 -67.35 -7.69 -8.32
C SER A 907 -68.54 -6.73 -8.67
N PRO A 908 -68.39 -5.42 -9.03
CA PRO A 908 -67.25 -4.47 -9.04
C PRO A 908 -67.49 -3.25 -8.08
N PRO A 909 -67.86 -1.96 -8.40
CA PRO A 909 -67.97 -1.15 -9.65
C PRO A 909 -67.35 0.31 -9.66
N GLN A 910 -66.85 0.77 -10.82
CA GLN A 910 -66.82 2.19 -11.32
C GLN A 910 -65.96 3.27 -10.57
N GLN A 911 -65.55 4.43 -11.13
CA GLN A 911 -65.82 5.13 -12.42
C GLN A 911 -64.70 6.16 -12.83
N LEU A 912 -64.69 6.60 -14.10
CA LEU A 912 -64.16 7.86 -14.69
C LEU A 912 -62.65 8.21 -14.78
N GLY A 913 -62.29 8.87 -15.90
CA GLY A 913 -61.11 9.75 -16.10
C GLY A 913 -61.52 11.24 -16.14
N PRO A 914 -60.68 12.18 -16.64
CA PRO A 914 -60.60 12.38 -18.10
C PRO A 914 -59.23 12.91 -18.63
N THR A 915 -59.23 13.57 -19.79
CA THR A 915 -58.10 13.93 -20.68
C THR A 915 -57.70 15.42 -20.65
N SER A 916 -56.56 15.72 -21.30
CA SER A 916 -56.34 16.85 -22.24
C SER A 916 -55.39 18.00 -21.84
N SER A 917 -54.50 18.35 -22.79
CA SER A 917 -53.93 19.69 -23.08
C SER A 917 -53.06 20.38 -21.99
N SER A 918 -52.09 21.26 -22.30
CA SER A 918 -51.89 22.10 -23.49
C SER A 918 -50.41 22.36 -23.81
N GLN A 919 -50.10 22.78 -25.05
CA GLN A 919 -48.95 23.66 -25.33
C GLN A 919 -49.27 25.11 -24.85
N PRO A 920 -48.28 26.01 -24.82
CA PRO A 920 -48.17 26.92 -25.97
C PRO A 920 -46.74 27.10 -26.50
N GLU A 921 -46.66 27.79 -27.64
CA GLU A 921 -45.45 28.11 -28.40
C GLU A 921 -44.83 29.49 -28.04
N TYR A 922 -43.71 29.80 -28.69
CA TYR A 922 -43.16 31.11 -29.08
C TYR A 922 -42.22 31.93 -28.16
N ASP A 923 -41.34 32.63 -28.90
CA ASP A 923 -40.57 33.86 -28.63
C ASP A 923 -39.38 33.88 -27.65
N THR A 924 -38.24 33.45 -28.19
CA THR A 924 -37.00 34.27 -28.21
C THR A 924 -37.29 35.66 -28.84
N PRO A 925 -36.66 36.79 -28.44
CA PRO A 925 -35.20 36.91 -28.62
C PRO A 925 -34.40 37.91 -27.73
N SER A 926 -33.09 37.89 -27.98
CA SER A 926 -32.15 39.03 -27.95
C SER A 926 -31.63 39.60 -26.61
N THR A 927 -30.34 39.36 -26.39
CA THR A 927 -29.32 40.36 -26.04
C THR A 927 -29.68 41.52 -25.08
N TYR A 928 -29.09 41.51 -23.87
CA TYR A 928 -28.00 42.46 -23.57
C TYR A 928 -27.10 41.95 -22.43
N ASN A 929 -25.83 42.34 -22.46
CA ASN A 929 -24.86 42.14 -21.37
C ASN A 929 -23.88 43.31 -21.37
N PRO A 930 -23.75 44.03 -20.25
CA PRO A 930 -22.50 44.70 -19.92
C PRO A 930 -22.05 44.43 -18.48
N TRP A 931 -20.75 44.20 -18.32
CA TRP A 931 -20.06 44.15 -17.04
C TRP A 931 -19.90 45.54 -16.41
N GLN A 932 -20.13 45.64 -15.10
CA GLN A 932 -19.41 46.48 -14.13
C GLN A 932 -19.82 45.97 -12.73
N GLU A 933 -18.91 45.37 -11.95
CA GLU A 933 -17.95 46.02 -11.04
C GLU A 933 -18.57 46.54 -9.72
N TYR A 934 -17.75 46.54 -8.67
CA TYR A 934 -18.10 46.45 -7.25
C TYR A 934 -18.76 45.11 -6.85
N GLY A 935 -18.45 44.49 -5.71
CA GLY A 935 -17.48 44.86 -4.67
C GLY A 935 -18.12 44.90 -3.28
N GLY A 936 -18.22 43.74 -2.63
CA GLY A 936 -18.77 43.63 -1.29
C GLY A 936 -18.94 42.18 -0.83
N ASP A 937 -18.02 41.72 0.03
CA ASP A 937 -18.29 40.68 1.03
C ASP A 937 -18.91 41.41 2.24
N PRO A 938 -20.02 40.93 2.82
CA PRO A 938 -19.88 39.97 3.92
C PRO A 938 -20.93 38.84 3.95
N SER A 939 -20.44 37.62 4.16
CA SER A 939 -21.02 36.57 5.01
C SER A 939 -22.56 36.36 5.04
N THR A 940 -23.04 35.22 4.54
CA THR A 940 -24.24 34.57 5.09
C THR A 940 -24.16 33.05 4.94
N ASP A 941 -24.52 32.31 5.99
CA ASP A 941 -24.79 30.87 5.89
C ASP A 941 -25.97 30.61 4.94
N ILE A 942 -25.89 29.55 4.13
CA ILE A 942 -27.05 28.81 3.62
C ILE A 942 -26.62 27.40 3.18
N LEU A 943 -27.45 26.40 3.49
CA LEU A 943 -27.23 25.02 3.08
C LEU A 943 -27.36 24.89 1.56
N TRP A 944 -26.47 24.13 0.92
CA TRP A 944 -26.69 23.65 -0.44
C TRP A 944 -27.16 22.20 -0.47
N THR A 945 -28.23 21.98 -1.22
CA THR A 945 -28.87 20.67 -1.45
C THR A 945 -28.12 19.87 -2.51
N ALA A 946 -28.14 18.54 -2.37
CA ALA A 946 -27.56 17.63 -3.35
C ALA A 946 -28.46 17.45 -4.59
N PRO A 947 -27.88 17.37 -5.80
CA PRO A 947 -28.54 16.83 -6.98
C PRO A 947 -27.83 15.58 -7.55
N GLY A 948 -28.55 14.75 -8.32
CA GLY A 948 -27.96 13.73 -9.20
C GLY A 948 -28.18 12.27 -8.75
N GLY A 949 -29.19 11.62 -9.34
CA GLY A 949 -29.34 10.16 -9.26
C GLY A 949 -28.49 9.41 -10.30
N PRO A 950 -28.39 8.07 -10.22
CA PRO A 950 -27.53 7.28 -11.10
C PRO A 950 -28.09 7.11 -12.52
N PRO A 951 -27.23 6.95 -13.55
CA PRO A 951 -27.64 6.56 -14.90
C PRO A 951 -28.07 5.08 -14.97
N PRO A 952 -28.87 4.69 -15.99
CA PRO A 952 -29.35 3.31 -16.16
C PRO A 952 -28.25 2.35 -16.62
N GLY A 953 -28.45 1.05 -16.36
CA GLY A 953 -27.53 -0.01 -16.78
C GLY A 953 -27.60 -0.33 -18.28
N HIS A 954 -26.50 -0.91 -18.79
CA HIS A 954 -26.43 -1.53 -20.11
C HIS A 954 -26.22 -3.04 -19.98
N ASP A 955 -26.96 -3.83 -20.74
CA ASP A 955 -26.78 -5.27 -20.84
C ASP A 955 -25.46 -5.64 -21.54
N PRO A 956 -24.81 -6.76 -21.16
CA PRO A 956 -23.59 -7.23 -21.81
C PRO A 956 -23.89 -7.87 -23.20
N PRO A 957 -23.01 -7.70 -24.20
CA PRO A 957 -23.19 -8.30 -25.51
C PRO A 957 -23.03 -9.84 -25.50
N THR A 958 -23.78 -10.50 -26.38
CA THR A 958 -23.89 -11.96 -26.52
C THR A 958 -22.56 -12.65 -26.85
N GLN A 959 -22.35 -13.85 -26.29
CA GLN A 959 -21.23 -14.72 -26.67
C GLN A 959 -21.40 -15.29 -28.08
N GLU A 960 -20.43 -15.10 -28.97
CA GLU A 960 -20.32 -15.86 -30.22
C GLU A 960 -19.69 -17.25 -29.96
N GLN A 961 -20.25 -18.28 -30.59
CA GLN A 961 -19.69 -19.63 -30.58
C GLN A 961 -18.74 -19.84 -31.78
N PRO A 962 -17.51 -20.37 -31.59
CA PRO A 962 -16.66 -20.74 -32.70
C PRO A 962 -17.09 -22.08 -33.32
N GLN A 963 -17.27 -22.11 -34.64
CA GLN A 963 -17.35 -23.38 -35.39
C GLN A 963 -15.95 -23.89 -35.80
N PRO A 964 -15.76 -25.22 -35.94
CA PRO A 964 -14.45 -25.81 -36.22
C PRO A 964 -14.07 -25.75 -37.71
N GLY A 965 -12.82 -25.39 -38.00
CA GLY A 965 -12.27 -25.24 -39.36
C GLY A 965 -10.86 -25.83 -39.49
N ASP A 966 -10.81 -27.13 -39.77
CA ASP A 966 -9.63 -27.97 -39.95
C ASP A 966 -8.64 -27.48 -41.04
N GLN A 967 -7.33 -27.39 -40.72
CA GLN A 967 -6.28 -28.11 -41.47
C GLN A 967 -4.82 -27.94 -40.96
N ARG A 968 -4.02 -28.99 -41.20
CA ARG A 968 -2.55 -29.08 -41.04
C ARG A 968 -1.85 -28.89 -42.42
N PRO A 969 -0.58 -28.46 -42.48
CA PRO A 969 0.52 -29.44 -42.39
C PRO A 969 1.75 -29.03 -41.57
N ALA A 970 2.52 -30.03 -41.18
CA ALA A 970 3.71 -29.94 -40.36
C ALA A 970 4.96 -29.42 -41.10
N GLU A 971 5.93 -28.89 -40.34
CA GLU A 971 7.34 -29.05 -40.69
C GLU A 971 8.13 -29.72 -39.54
N LYS A 972 9.30 -30.29 -39.86
CA LYS A 972 10.12 -31.09 -38.94
C LYS A 972 11.49 -30.44 -38.73
N LYS A 973 11.98 -30.42 -37.48
CA LYS A 973 13.43 -30.52 -37.20
C LYS A 973 13.68 -31.24 -35.87
N LYS A 974 14.74 -32.05 -35.86
CA LYS A 974 15.25 -32.85 -34.71
C LYS A 974 16.38 -32.06 -34.00
N TRP A 975 17.11 -32.78 -33.12
CA TRP A 975 18.21 -32.40 -32.20
C TRP A 975 17.65 -32.00 -30.81
N GLY A 976 17.93 -32.66 -29.69
CA GLY A 976 18.90 -33.72 -29.35
C GLY A 976 19.95 -33.18 -28.35
N GLY A 977 20.13 -33.71 -27.14
CA GLY A 977 19.49 -34.87 -26.48
C GLY A 977 19.73 -34.95 -24.95
N LEU A 978 19.37 -36.09 -24.36
CA LEU A 978 19.52 -36.48 -22.93
C LEU A 978 20.99 -36.79 -22.53
N PRO A 979 21.36 -37.08 -21.25
CA PRO A 979 20.56 -37.33 -20.02
C PRO A 979 20.95 -36.41 -18.82
N GLY A 980 20.39 -36.50 -17.61
CA GLY A 980 19.24 -37.26 -17.07
C GLY A 980 19.42 -37.57 -15.57
N LEU A 981 18.30 -37.74 -14.84
CA LEU A 981 17.98 -38.79 -13.85
C LEU A 981 16.65 -38.43 -13.14
N PRO A 982 15.91 -39.38 -12.52
CA PRO A 982 14.46 -39.23 -12.30
C PRO A 982 14.08 -38.68 -10.91
N TRP A 983 12.77 -38.51 -10.65
CA TRP A 983 12.05 -39.31 -9.63
C TRP A 983 10.51 -39.20 -9.77
N ARG A 984 9.85 -40.36 -9.57
CA ARG A 984 8.43 -40.64 -9.24
C ARG A 984 7.30 -39.67 -9.63
N ALA A 985 6.37 -40.18 -10.44
CA ALA A 985 5.01 -39.66 -10.55
C ALA A 985 4.11 -40.05 -9.35
N LYS A 986 3.03 -39.30 -9.15
CA LYS A 986 1.76 -39.78 -8.59
C LYS A 986 0.59 -39.18 -9.38
N ARG A 987 -0.61 -39.75 -9.23
CA ARG A 987 -1.76 -39.58 -10.13
C ARG A 987 -3.02 -39.28 -9.31
N GLU A 988 -4.06 -38.77 -9.97
CA GLU A 988 -5.47 -38.75 -9.53
C GLU A 988 -5.81 -37.96 -8.25
N SER A 989 -6.25 -36.71 -8.45
CA SER A 989 -7.63 -36.31 -8.16
C SER A 989 -8.03 -35.18 -9.12
#